data_AF-A0AA37SR67-F1
#
_entry.id   AF-A0AA37SR67-F1
#
_cell.length_a   1.000
_cell.length_b   1.000
_cell.length_c   1.000
_cell.angle_alpha   90.00
_cell.angle_beta   90.00
_cell.angle_gamma   90.00
#
_symmetry.space_group_name_H-M   'P 1'
#
loop_
_entity.id
_entity.type
_entity.pdbx_description
1 polymer ?
#
loop_
_entity_poly.entity_id
_entity_poly.type
_entity_poly.pdbx_seq_one_letter_code
_entity_poly.pdbx_strand_id
1 'polypeptide(L)'
;MLLGQIAVDGIYDDWKLTDLLITDEGDNNSLDIQNIYVSNDDDHIYIRIDADREYDIQDAEAISIYIDADNDPNTGFRTNGIGSEISYYFENRSAYVNYANSFVQTNHAPLGMTALPTVTSSTFELVFNRKVTTSEGTIEMGNTIAISIENGQNGDQVPNSSGGVEYTMKDNETFTSTYALNKKDDTQTRVVTYNVLRDGFLNSEQKPHLEAILKALNPDVLALQEVYDTPLTTIRDLLNNALPLAGGKSWQYAKTGPDVMVFTKGTIEAYDAIDGNGVFLLYDQAGENPLILYNVHLPCCDNDSGRQYEIDNILSVLRDKNASPKINFTYPENAPIIITGDFNMVGKSQNIKSIIEGDIINEDILGADFAPDWDGTNLEEANPYITGFPSNYTWKSDFSSYNPGKLDFIFYTGSVMTQENGYVLATEYLDAAALNSLGLTSQSTYLASDHLPVVFDFSLGKTDEDMDGFASDVDCDDTNAAINPDADEIANNDIDENCDGEILIIDEDMDGFNSDVDCDDTNAAINPDADEIANNDIDENCDGEVLVIDEDMDGFNSDVDCDDTNAAINPDADEIVNNDIDENCDGEVSIIDEDMDGFNSDEDCDDTNAAINPGAVEIPNNEVDENCDGVLIAVDNDMDGFNSDVDCNDADATINPDATEIANNDVDENCDGILLVIDEDMDGFNSDVDCDDTNAAINPDAEDIPNNGIDEDCDGEDLISSTNDLFASKFEILPNPVVDKLLVNTDSDTKSMVTIYRIDGVKMLSTNVYNGRNSIDVGPFKTGIYLLRISNEKGDALTKTFVKL
;
A
#
# COMPACT_ATOMS: atom_id res chain seq x y z
N MET A 1 -13.50 3.13 3.88
CA MET A 1 -12.95 3.27 5.25
C MET A 1 -14.07 3.05 6.27
N LEU A 2 -14.00 1.96 7.04
CA LEU A 2 -14.93 1.61 8.11
C LEU A 2 -14.61 2.42 9.37
N LEU A 3 -14.95 3.70 9.43
CA LEU A 3 -14.61 4.52 10.59
C LEU A 3 -15.46 4.13 11.82
N GLY A 4 -14.90 3.28 12.69
CA GLY A 4 -15.50 2.90 13.98
C GLY A 4 -16.34 1.63 13.98
N GLN A 5 -16.27 0.84 12.91
CA GLN A 5 -16.95 -0.46 12.77
C GLN A 5 -15.89 -1.54 12.54
N ILE A 6 -16.08 -2.72 13.13
CA ILE A 6 -15.17 -3.86 12.95
C ILE A 6 -15.76 -4.83 11.91
N ALA A 7 -14.92 -5.29 11.00
CA ALA A 7 -15.18 -6.40 10.09
C ALA A 7 -14.30 -7.61 10.44
N VAL A 8 -14.79 -8.81 10.18
CA VAL A 8 -13.99 -10.04 10.24
C VAL A 8 -13.64 -10.43 8.82
N ASP A 9 -12.53 -9.91 8.31
CA ASP A 9 -12.16 -10.00 6.90
C ASP A 9 -10.68 -10.35 6.66
N GLY A 10 -9.86 -10.39 7.72
CA GLY A 10 -8.42 -10.65 7.66
C GLY A 10 -7.57 -9.41 7.37
N ILE A 11 -8.16 -8.21 7.35
CA ILE A 11 -7.48 -6.91 7.27
C ILE A 11 -7.73 -6.15 8.58
N TYR A 12 -6.65 -5.84 9.29
CA TYR A 12 -6.75 -5.45 10.70
C TYR A 12 -6.72 -3.94 10.96
N ASP A 13 -6.85 -3.11 9.93
CA ASP A 13 -6.70 -1.64 9.98
C ASP A 13 -7.86 -0.92 10.70
N ASP A 14 -8.98 -1.60 10.88
CA ASP A 14 -10.15 -1.13 11.61
C ASP A 14 -9.99 -1.24 13.14
N TRP A 15 -9.09 -2.09 13.62
CA TRP A 15 -8.75 -2.22 15.04
C TRP A 15 -7.89 -1.07 15.55
N LYS A 16 -8.24 -0.54 16.73
CA LYS A 16 -7.48 0.53 17.37
C LYS A 16 -6.83 0.03 18.66
N LEU A 17 -5.77 0.71 19.10
CA LEU A 17 -5.17 0.48 20.43
C LEU A 17 -6.19 0.61 21.58
N THR A 18 -7.28 1.37 21.40
CA THR A 18 -8.38 1.47 22.39
C THR A 18 -9.25 0.22 22.48
N ASP A 19 -9.08 -0.71 21.56
CA ASP A 19 -9.77 -2.01 21.55
C ASP A 19 -8.90 -3.13 22.13
N LEU A 20 -7.61 -2.87 22.38
CA LEU A 20 -6.73 -3.77 23.12
C LEU A 20 -7.29 -3.98 24.53
N LEU A 21 -7.69 -5.21 24.81
CA LEU A 21 -8.28 -5.60 26.08
C LEU A 21 -7.20 -6.08 27.06
N ILE A 22 -6.24 -6.87 26.58
CA ILE A 22 -5.11 -7.37 27.37
C ILE A 22 -3.90 -7.69 26.51
N THR A 23 -2.71 -7.49 27.09
CA THR A 23 -1.45 -8.09 26.65
C THR A 23 -1.03 -9.13 27.67
N ASP A 24 -0.69 -10.32 27.21
CA ASP A 24 -0.32 -11.49 28.01
C ASP A 24 0.97 -12.08 27.43
N GLU A 25 2.07 -12.06 28.17
CA GLU A 25 3.37 -12.54 27.65
C GLU A 25 3.98 -13.58 28.58
N GLY A 26 4.43 -14.70 28.00
CA GLY A 26 5.53 -15.51 28.57
C GLY A 26 5.14 -16.66 29.49
N ASP A 27 4.21 -17.51 29.07
CA ASP A 27 3.59 -18.49 29.98
C ASP A 27 4.15 -19.92 29.86
N ASN A 28 4.74 -20.25 28.70
CA ASN A 28 5.31 -21.57 28.40
C ASN A 28 6.15 -21.56 27.09
N ASN A 29 6.58 -22.75 26.63
CA ASN A 29 7.28 -22.95 25.35
C ASN A 29 6.34 -23.43 24.21
N SER A 30 5.02 -23.23 24.33
CA SER A 30 4.03 -23.52 23.28
C SER A 30 3.60 -22.23 22.56
N LEU A 31 2.57 -22.26 21.70
CA LEU A 31 2.02 -21.02 21.10
C LEU A 31 1.63 -20.04 22.22
N ASP A 32 2.12 -18.81 22.13
CA ASP A 32 1.91 -17.74 23.11
C ASP A 32 0.92 -16.73 22.51
N ILE A 33 -0.23 -16.54 23.15
CA ILE A 33 -1.29 -15.62 22.74
C ILE A 33 -1.00 -14.28 23.40
N GLN A 34 -0.52 -13.34 22.61
CA GLN A 34 0.11 -12.12 23.10
C GLN A 34 -0.89 -11.00 23.37
N ASN A 35 -1.83 -10.78 22.45
CA ASN A 35 -2.77 -9.67 22.54
C ASN A 35 -4.18 -10.10 22.20
N ILE A 36 -5.13 -9.66 23.03
CA ILE A 36 -6.56 -9.82 22.76
C ILE A 36 -7.18 -8.45 22.62
N TYR A 37 -7.83 -8.21 21.48
CA TYR A 37 -8.63 -7.02 21.24
C TYR A 37 -10.10 -7.39 21.25
N VAL A 38 -10.95 -6.51 21.81
CA VAL A 38 -12.39 -6.73 21.87
C VAL A 38 -13.15 -5.45 21.55
N SER A 39 -14.12 -5.60 20.65
CA SER A 39 -15.09 -4.57 20.29
C SER A 39 -16.49 -5.20 20.19
N ASN A 40 -17.52 -4.37 20.07
CA ASN A 40 -18.90 -4.83 19.86
C ASN A 40 -19.67 -3.87 18.97
N ASP A 41 -20.78 -4.35 18.41
CA ASP A 41 -21.90 -3.52 17.99
C ASP A 41 -23.18 -3.95 18.74
N ASP A 42 -24.36 -3.56 18.26
CA ASP A 42 -25.64 -3.94 18.85
C ASP A 42 -25.94 -5.45 18.79
N ASP A 43 -25.44 -6.14 17.77
CA ASP A 43 -25.79 -7.52 17.45
C ASP A 43 -24.63 -8.51 17.69
N HIS A 44 -23.39 -8.04 17.67
CA HIS A 44 -22.17 -8.84 17.63
C HIS A 44 -21.11 -8.39 18.64
N ILE A 45 -20.28 -9.35 19.07
CA ILE A 45 -19.00 -9.13 19.73
C ILE A 45 -17.90 -9.55 18.75
N TYR A 46 -16.86 -8.73 18.65
CA TYR A 46 -15.69 -8.94 17.80
C TYR A 46 -14.48 -9.17 18.68
N ILE A 47 -13.66 -10.15 18.34
CA ILE A 47 -12.46 -10.50 19.10
C ILE A 47 -11.32 -10.72 18.12
N ARG A 48 -10.20 -10.02 18.30
CA ARG A 48 -8.96 -10.29 17.59
C ARG A 48 -7.94 -10.92 18.54
N ILE A 49 -7.27 -11.96 18.06
CA ILE A 49 -6.28 -12.75 18.78
C ILE A 49 -4.96 -12.64 18.02
N ASP A 50 -3.93 -12.09 18.67
CA ASP A 50 -2.57 -12.05 18.14
C ASP A 50 -1.72 -13.07 18.89
N ALA A 51 -0.90 -13.85 18.18
CA ALA A 51 0.00 -14.84 18.72
C ALA A 51 1.45 -14.63 18.23
N ASP A 52 2.41 -15.26 18.91
CA ASP A 52 3.86 -15.14 18.67
C ASP A 52 4.34 -15.72 17.33
N ARG A 53 3.53 -16.57 16.70
CA ARG A 53 3.84 -17.20 15.42
C ARG A 53 2.58 -17.58 14.67
N GLU A 54 2.75 -17.89 13.38
CA GLU A 54 1.70 -18.41 12.54
C GLU A 54 1.24 -19.83 12.98
N TYR A 55 -0.08 -20.05 12.98
CA TYR A 55 -0.71 -21.32 13.30
C TYR A 55 -2.05 -21.50 12.55
N ASP A 56 -2.57 -22.73 12.52
CA ASP A 56 -3.93 -23.02 12.04
C ASP A 56 -4.88 -23.06 13.23
N ILE A 57 -5.81 -22.11 13.30
CA ILE A 57 -6.75 -22.02 14.42
C ILE A 57 -7.69 -23.23 14.51
N GLN A 58 -7.97 -23.93 13.41
CA GLN A 58 -8.95 -25.02 13.36
C GLN A 58 -8.36 -26.44 13.40
N ASP A 59 -7.08 -26.64 13.10
CA ASP A 59 -6.48 -27.99 13.02
C ASP A 59 -5.15 -28.19 13.78
N ALA A 60 -4.41 -27.13 14.11
CA ALA A 60 -3.04 -27.27 14.64
C ALA A 60 -2.93 -27.02 16.15
N GLU A 61 -3.77 -26.14 16.70
CA GLU A 61 -3.66 -25.66 18.08
C GLU A 61 -4.96 -25.90 18.84
N ALA A 62 -4.86 -26.25 20.12
CA ALA A 62 -6.00 -26.60 20.97
C ALA A 62 -6.71 -25.35 21.53
N ILE A 63 -6.87 -24.33 20.68
CA ILE A 63 -7.45 -23.05 21.05
C ILE A 63 -8.92 -23.24 21.41
N SER A 64 -9.29 -22.62 22.52
CA SER A 64 -10.65 -22.56 23.02
C SER A 64 -10.94 -21.19 23.59
N ILE A 65 -12.15 -20.70 23.37
CA ILE A 65 -12.62 -19.42 23.89
C ILE A 65 -13.86 -19.65 24.75
N TYR A 66 -13.88 -18.94 25.87
CA TYR A 66 -14.90 -19.02 26.91
C TYR A 66 -15.42 -17.63 27.21
N ILE A 67 -16.71 -17.43 26.96
CA ILE A 67 -17.42 -16.16 27.23
C ILE A 67 -18.41 -16.41 28.38
N ASP A 68 -18.21 -15.69 29.47
CA ASP A 68 -19.13 -15.52 30.59
C ASP A 68 -20.03 -14.32 30.24
N ALA A 69 -21.26 -14.64 29.85
CA ALA A 69 -22.16 -13.71 29.19
C ALA A 69 -22.89 -12.79 30.18
N ASP A 70 -23.00 -13.18 31.46
CA ASP A 70 -23.63 -12.37 32.50
C ASP A 70 -22.67 -11.85 33.57
N ASN A 71 -21.37 -12.14 33.42
CA ASN A 71 -20.28 -11.83 34.35
C ASN A 71 -20.57 -12.34 35.77
N ASP A 72 -21.19 -13.53 35.89
CA ASP A 72 -21.33 -14.25 37.16
C ASP A 72 -20.51 -15.56 37.12
N PRO A 73 -19.40 -15.67 37.86
CA PRO A 73 -18.55 -16.86 37.85
C PRO A 73 -19.22 -18.12 38.44
N ASN A 74 -20.49 -18.02 38.88
CA ASN A 74 -21.26 -19.13 39.41
C ASN A 74 -22.25 -19.75 38.42
N THR A 75 -22.54 -19.08 37.30
CA THR A 75 -23.33 -19.56 36.17
C THR A 75 -22.42 -20.23 35.13
N GLY A 76 -23.01 -20.74 34.04
CA GLY A 76 -22.27 -21.43 32.99
C GLY A 76 -21.36 -22.60 33.38
N PHE A 77 -20.39 -22.85 32.51
CA PHE A 77 -19.30 -23.80 32.66
C PHE A 77 -18.11 -23.14 33.36
N ARG A 78 -17.72 -23.66 34.52
CA ARG A 78 -16.63 -23.09 35.32
C ARG A 78 -15.27 -23.43 34.71
N THR A 79 -14.57 -22.41 34.20
CA THR A 79 -13.17 -22.51 33.74
C THR A 79 -12.43 -21.21 34.04
N ASN A 80 -11.12 -21.26 34.23
CA ASN A 80 -10.25 -20.12 34.56
C ASN A 80 -10.80 -19.07 35.55
N GLY A 81 -11.69 -19.44 36.48
CA GLY A 81 -12.32 -18.50 37.41
C GLY A 81 -13.57 -17.76 36.91
N ILE A 82 -14.01 -18.00 35.67
CA ILE A 82 -15.27 -17.50 35.09
C ILE A 82 -16.34 -18.60 34.98
N GLY A 83 -17.58 -18.18 34.73
CA GLY A 83 -18.75 -19.03 34.53
C GLY A 83 -19.23 -18.97 33.09
N SER A 84 -18.58 -19.69 32.16
CA SER A 84 -18.80 -19.52 30.73
C SER A 84 -20.15 -20.05 30.24
N GLU A 85 -21.06 -19.16 29.81
CA GLU A 85 -22.28 -19.52 29.09
C GLU A 85 -22.02 -19.98 27.65
N ILE A 86 -20.98 -19.47 27.00
CA ILE A 86 -20.65 -19.80 25.60
C ILE A 86 -19.19 -20.25 25.56
N SER A 87 -18.96 -21.47 25.09
CA SER A 87 -17.62 -22.00 24.87
C SER A 87 -17.46 -22.51 23.44
N TYR A 88 -16.37 -22.15 22.77
CA TYR A 88 -16.03 -22.68 21.45
C TYR A 88 -14.64 -23.30 21.46
N TYR A 89 -14.52 -24.50 20.91
CA TYR A 89 -13.27 -25.25 20.81
C TYR A 89 -12.92 -25.38 19.33
N PHE A 90 -11.87 -24.69 18.89
CA PHE A 90 -11.56 -24.56 17.46
C PHE A 90 -11.03 -25.86 16.85
N GLU A 91 -10.05 -26.52 17.48
CA GLU A 91 -9.55 -27.84 17.05
C GLU A 91 -10.67 -28.89 16.91
N ASN A 92 -11.61 -28.89 17.87
CA ASN A 92 -12.73 -29.84 17.87
C ASN A 92 -13.92 -29.34 17.04
N ARG A 93 -13.87 -28.11 16.55
CA ARG A 93 -14.93 -27.43 15.78
C ARG A 93 -16.31 -27.57 16.42
N SER A 94 -16.34 -27.39 17.74
CA SER A 94 -17.52 -27.66 18.56
C SER A 94 -17.77 -26.55 19.56
N ALA A 95 -19.05 -26.28 19.79
CA ALA A 95 -19.52 -25.23 20.69
C ALA A 95 -20.37 -25.83 21.82
N TYR A 96 -20.41 -25.13 22.94
CA TYR A 96 -21.28 -25.45 24.07
C TYR A 96 -21.99 -24.18 24.52
N VAL A 97 -23.31 -24.27 24.61
CA VAL A 97 -24.14 -23.23 25.22
C VAL A 97 -24.59 -23.76 26.58
N ASN A 98 -24.03 -23.20 27.64
CA ASN A 98 -24.14 -23.66 29.02
C ASN A 98 -25.23 -22.87 29.77
N TYR A 99 -26.28 -23.56 30.18
CA TYR A 99 -27.33 -23.02 31.04
C TYR A 99 -27.09 -23.46 32.49
N ALA A 100 -27.81 -22.84 33.44
CA ALA A 100 -27.62 -23.08 34.87
C ALA A 100 -27.69 -24.56 35.32
N ASN A 101 -28.38 -25.45 34.59
CA ASN A 101 -28.51 -26.87 34.97
C ASN A 101 -28.41 -27.84 33.78
N SER A 102 -28.03 -27.36 32.60
CA SER A 102 -28.00 -28.14 31.36
C SER A 102 -27.04 -27.46 30.36
N PHE A 103 -26.70 -28.16 29.29
CA PHE A 103 -25.91 -27.59 28.21
C PHE A 103 -26.39 -28.14 26.88
N VAL A 104 -26.21 -27.35 25.82
CA VAL A 104 -26.43 -27.78 24.45
C VAL A 104 -25.09 -27.80 23.74
N GLN A 105 -24.64 -28.99 23.33
CA GLN A 105 -23.52 -29.12 22.39
C GLN A 105 -24.00 -28.76 20.99
N THR A 106 -23.26 -27.89 20.31
CA THR A 106 -23.58 -27.38 18.98
C THR A 106 -22.30 -27.09 18.18
N ASN A 107 -22.40 -26.34 17.09
CA ASN A 107 -21.31 -25.92 16.22
C ASN A 107 -21.28 -24.37 16.13
N HIS A 108 -20.60 -23.83 15.13
CA HIS A 108 -20.48 -22.40 14.91
C HIS A 108 -21.83 -21.69 14.63
N ALA A 109 -22.81 -22.39 14.04
CA ALA A 109 -23.95 -21.74 13.40
C ALA A 109 -24.89 -21.01 14.39
N PRO A 110 -25.33 -21.59 15.52
CA PRO A 110 -26.18 -20.86 16.47
C PRO A 110 -25.47 -19.69 17.15
N LEU A 111 -24.14 -19.73 17.22
CA LEU A 111 -23.31 -18.68 17.78
C LEU A 111 -23.09 -17.53 16.78
N GLY A 112 -23.42 -17.71 15.50
CA GLY A 112 -22.99 -16.81 14.42
C GLY A 112 -21.46 -16.74 14.30
N MET A 113 -20.75 -17.76 14.78
CA MET A 113 -19.31 -17.69 14.90
C MET A 113 -18.64 -17.81 13.53
N THR A 114 -17.82 -16.82 13.20
CA THR A 114 -16.88 -16.85 12.07
C THR A 114 -15.49 -16.50 12.60
N ALA A 115 -14.47 -17.17 12.03
CA ALA A 115 -13.07 -16.90 12.33
C ALA A 115 -12.30 -16.78 11.02
N LEU A 116 -11.59 -15.68 10.83
CA LEU A 116 -10.79 -15.42 9.63
C LEU A 116 -9.39 -14.90 10.00
N PRO A 117 -8.37 -15.10 9.14
CA PRO A 117 -8.45 -15.77 7.84
C PRO A 117 -8.70 -17.29 7.93
N THR A 118 -9.10 -17.92 6.82
CA THR A 118 -9.32 -19.39 6.77
C THR A 118 -7.99 -20.18 6.74
N VAL A 119 -6.90 -19.50 6.40
CA VAL A 119 -5.54 -20.03 6.35
C VAL A 119 -4.81 -19.79 7.67
N THR A 120 -3.60 -20.31 7.79
CA THR A 120 -2.70 -20.05 8.89
C THR A 120 -2.42 -18.56 9.00
N SER A 121 -2.34 -18.07 10.22
CA SER A 121 -2.00 -16.68 10.52
C SER A 121 -1.44 -16.60 11.93
N SER A 122 -0.69 -15.54 12.24
CA SER A 122 -0.40 -15.16 13.63
C SER A 122 -1.53 -14.34 14.25
N THR A 123 -2.47 -13.85 13.43
CA THR A 123 -3.59 -13.00 13.84
C THR A 123 -4.90 -13.57 13.32
N PHE A 124 -5.90 -13.67 14.19
CA PHE A 124 -7.25 -14.10 13.81
C PHE A 124 -8.30 -13.14 14.35
N GLU A 125 -9.31 -12.87 13.54
CA GLU A 125 -10.51 -12.13 13.90
C GLU A 125 -11.69 -13.08 14.05
N LEU A 126 -12.51 -12.81 15.05
CA LEU A 126 -13.67 -13.60 15.41
C LEU A 126 -14.88 -12.69 15.54
N VAL A 127 -16.04 -13.18 15.10
CA VAL A 127 -17.34 -12.56 15.41
C VAL A 127 -18.23 -13.58 16.09
N PHE A 128 -18.98 -13.15 17.11
CA PHE A 128 -20.05 -13.95 17.72
C PHE A 128 -21.32 -13.11 17.86
N ASN A 129 -22.48 -13.74 17.70
CA ASN A 129 -23.75 -13.12 18.04
C ASN A 129 -23.83 -12.87 19.55
N ARG A 130 -24.20 -11.65 19.95
CA ARG A 130 -24.49 -11.31 21.35
C ARG A 130 -25.70 -12.06 21.89
N LYS A 131 -26.58 -12.52 20.99
CA LYS A 131 -27.77 -13.29 21.32
C LYS A 131 -27.75 -14.67 20.66
N VAL A 132 -27.57 -15.70 21.48
CA VAL A 132 -27.49 -17.09 21.04
C VAL A 132 -28.75 -17.84 21.44
N THR A 133 -29.46 -18.43 20.47
CA THR A 133 -30.69 -19.19 20.71
C THR A 133 -30.51 -20.66 20.35
N THR A 134 -30.84 -21.55 21.29
CA THR A 134 -30.81 -23.01 21.10
C THR A 134 -32.17 -23.64 21.39
N SER A 135 -32.25 -24.97 21.34
CA SER A 135 -33.44 -25.71 21.74
C SER A 135 -33.81 -25.57 23.23
N GLU A 136 -32.88 -25.19 24.09
CA GLU A 136 -33.10 -25.10 25.55
C GLU A 136 -33.43 -23.67 26.02
N GLY A 137 -33.05 -22.65 25.27
CA GLY A 137 -33.33 -21.26 25.61
C GLY A 137 -32.48 -20.26 24.82
N THR A 138 -32.49 -19.01 25.27
CA THR A 138 -31.69 -17.94 24.69
C THR A 138 -30.74 -17.40 25.75
N ILE A 139 -29.48 -17.23 25.38
CA ILE A 139 -28.46 -16.50 26.15
C ILE A 139 -28.24 -15.16 25.44
N GLU A 140 -28.20 -14.09 26.22
CA GLU A 140 -27.99 -12.73 25.73
C GLU A 140 -26.89 -12.10 26.58
N MET A 141 -25.81 -11.64 25.93
CA MET A 141 -24.68 -11.02 26.61
C MET A 141 -25.12 -9.74 27.32
N GLY A 142 -24.80 -9.64 28.60
CA GLY A 142 -25.02 -8.47 29.41
C GLY A 142 -24.14 -7.29 29.00
N ASN A 143 -24.26 -6.19 29.75
CA ASN A 143 -23.44 -5.00 29.52
C ASN A 143 -21.96 -5.22 29.83
N THR A 144 -21.65 -6.16 30.72
CA THR A 144 -20.30 -6.56 31.05
C THR A 144 -20.23 -8.08 30.91
N ILE A 145 -19.19 -8.57 30.25
CA ILE A 145 -18.88 -9.97 30.05
C ILE A 145 -17.46 -10.24 30.54
N ALA A 146 -17.09 -11.51 30.74
CA ALA A 146 -15.70 -11.91 30.92
C ALA A 146 -15.30 -12.94 29.87
N ILE A 147 -14.07 -12.82 29.36
CA ILE A 147 -13.53 -13.68 28.30
C ILE A 147 -12.29 -14.41 28.84
N SER A 148 -12.15 -15.69 28.53
CA SER A 148 -10.92 -16.44 28.72
C SER A 148 -10.61 -17.24 27.46
N ILE A 149 -9.34 -17.28 27.06
CA ILE A 149 -8.86 -18.07 25.94
C ILE A 149 -7.80 -19.04 26.47
N GLU A 150 -7.82 -20.29 26.00
CA GLU A 150 -6.90 -21.33 26.46
C GLU A 150 -6.39 -22.14 25.25
N ASN A 151 -5.08 -22.41 25.19
CA ASN A 151 -4.46 -23.32 24.21
C ASN A 151 -4.25 -24.72 24.82
N GLY A 152 -5.35 -25.42 25.12
CA GLY A 152 -5.32 -26.79 25.63
C GLY A 152 -4.74 -26.95 27.04
N GLN A 153 -4.55 -28.21 27.47
CA GLN A 153 -4.12 -28.52 28.84
C GLN A 153 -2.63 -28.21 29.06
N ASN A 154 -2.35 -27.23 29.93
CA ASN A 154 -1.00 -26.72 30.24
C ASN A 154 -0.32 -25.97 29.08
N GLY A 155 -1.08 -25.60 28.05
CA GLY A 155 -0.63 -24.58 27.11
C GLY A 155 -0.92 -23.19 27.67
N ASP A 156 -0.95 -22.23 26.77
CA ASP A 156 -1.17 -20.83 27.12
C ASP A 156 -2.60 -20.56 27.60
N GLN A 157 -2.77 -19.57 28.46
CA GLN A 157 -4.04 -19.25 29.08
C GLN A 157 -4.16 -17.74 29.28
N VAL A 158 -5.03 -17.10 28.51
CA VAL A 158 -5.31 -15.67 28.59
C VAL A 158 -6.62 -15.41 29.32
N PRO A 159 -6.63 -14.64 30.43
CA PRO A 159 -5.47 -14.10 31.12
C PRO A 159 -4.75 -15.17 31.95
N ASN A 160 -3.45 -14.96 32.13
CA ASN A 160 -2.57 -15.66 33.07
C ASN A 160 -3.18 -15.89 34.47
N SER A 161 -3.84 -14.84 34.98
CA SER A 161 -4.48 -14.87 36.29
C SER A 161 -5.92 -15.37 36.21
N SER A 162 -6.34 -16.17 37.19
CA SER A 162 -7.73 -16.60 37.27
C SER A 162 -8.70 -15.41 37.41
N GLY A 163 -9.77 -15.43 36.62
CA GLY A 163 -10.86 -14.45 36.63
C GLY A 163 -11.37 -14.06 35.25
N GLY A 164 -10.69 -14.45 34.16
CA GLY A 164 -10.98 -13.93 32.82
C GLY A 164 -10.65 -12.45 32.68
N VAL A 165 -10.77 -11.91 31.47
CA VAL A 165 -10.66 -10.47 31.19
C VAL A 165 -12.05 -9.89 31.02
N GLU A 166 -12.39 -8.90 31.84
CA GLU A 166 -13.70 -8.24 31.78
C GLU A 166 -13.75 -7.25 30.60
N TYR A 167 -14.81 -7.34 29.80
CA TYR A 167 -15.13 -6.35 28.76
C TYR A 167 -16.49 -5.71 29.06
N THR A 168 -16.56 -4.38 28.95
CA THR A 168 -17.82 -3.64 29.04
C THR A 168 -18.20 -3.10 27.67
N MET A 169 -19.43 -3.42 27.24
CA MET A 169 -19.95 -3.03 25.94
C MET A 169 -19.86 -1.51 25.74
N LYS A 170 -19.40 -1.11 24.55
CA LYS A 170 -19.28 0.27 24.08
C LYS A 170 -20.49 0.61 23.19
N ASP A 171 -20.86 1.89 23.15
CA ASP A 171 -21.83 2.43 22.18
C ASP A 171 -21.12 2.66 20.83
N ASN A 172 -20.99 1.60 20.04
CA ASN A 172 -20.40 1.63 18.70
C ASN A 172 -21.48 1.53 17.63
N GLU A 173 -21.16 1.94 16.40
CA GLU A 173 -22.07 1.79 15.27
C GLU A 173 -22.16 0.33 14.81
N THR A 174 -23.36 -0.10 14.43
CA THR A 174 -23.56 -1.37 13.72
C THR A 174 -22.83 -1.34 12.40
N PHE A 175 -22.20 -2.46 12.04
CA PHE A 175 -21.50 -2.60 10.78
C PHE A 175 -22.41 -2.28 9.58
N THR A 176 -21.89 -1.46 8.65
CA THR A 176 -22.50 -1.12 7.38
C THR A 176 -21.42 -1.16 6.29
N SER A 177 -21.50 -2.13 5.39
CA SER A 177 -20.68 -2.15 4.18
C SER A 177 -21.33 -1.31 3.07
N THR A 178 -20.50 -0.50 2.39
CA THR A 178 -20.92 0.24 1.20
C THR A 178 -20.73 -0.63 -0.03
N TYR A 179 -21.85 -1.05 -0.63
CA TYR A 179 -21.88 -1.77 -1.91
C TYR A 179 -23.11 -1.37 -2.71
N ALA A 180 -23.05 -1.53 -4.03
CA ALA A 180 -24.19 -1.34 -4.92
C ALA A 180 -24.68 -2.68 -5.48
N LEU A 181 -25.92 -3.06 -5.16
CA LEU A 181 -26.53 -4.29 -5.70
C LEU A 181 -26.72 -4.23 -7.23
N ASN A 182 -26.96 -3.02 -7.75
CA ASN A 182 -27.08 -2.78 -9.18
C ASN A 182 -25.76 -2.24 -9.71
N LYS A 183 -25.38 -2.67 -10.91
CA LYS A 183 -24.27 -2.11 -11.66
C LYS A 183 -24.52 -0.61 -11.90
N LYS A 184 -23.49 0.23 -11.81
CA LYS A 184 -23.61 1.70 -11.94
C LYS A 184 -24.16 2.09 -13.31
N ASP A 185 -23.52 1.58 -14.35
CA ASP A 185 -23.93 1.73 -15.75
C ASP A 185 -23.25 0.66 -16.64
N ASP A 186 -23.45 0.74 -17.96
CA ASP A 186 -22.99 -0.28 -18.91
C ASP A 186 -21.50 -0.18 -19.28
N THR A 187 -20.75 0.82 -18.82
CA THR A 187 -19.29 0.90 -19.04
C THR A 187 -18.53 -0.11 -18.17
N GLN A 188 -19.08 -0.45 -17.01
CA GLN A 188 -18.51 -1.44 -16.10
C GLN A 188 -18.75 -2.86 -16.59
N THR A 189 -17.78 -3.74 -16.37
CA THR A 189 -17.89 -5.18 -16.58
C THR A 189 -18.19 -5.88 -15.26
N ARG A 190 -19.40 -6.47 -15.14
CA ARG A 190 -19.76 -7.28 -13.97
C ARG A 190 -19.25 -8.71 -14.10
N VAL A 191 -18.33 -9.10 -13.23
CA VAL A 191 -17.82 -10.48 -13.10
C VAL A 191 -18.45 -11.12 -11.87
N VAL A 192 -19.00 -12.33 -12.05
CA VAL A 192 -19.54 -13.14 -10.96
C VAL A 192 -18.83 -14.49 -10.95
N THR A 193 -18.28 -14.87 -9.80
CA THR A 193 -17.80 -16.24 -9.56
C THR A 193 -18.75 -16.97 -8.62
N TYR A 194 -19.05 -18.24 -8.92
CA TYR A 194 -20.01 -18.99 -8.12
C TYR A 194 -19.85 -20.52 -8.24
N ASN A 195 -19.44 -21.17 -7.14
CA ASN A 195 -19.53 -22.61 -7.00
C ASN A 195 -21.01 -23.00 -6.75
N VAL A 196 -21.57 -23.82 -7.65
CA VAL A 196 -23.01 -24.14 -7.66
C VAL A 196 -23.37 -25.47 -7.01
N LEU A 197 -22.45 -26.05 -6.22
CA LEU A 197 -22.63 -27.27 -5.43
C LEU A 197 -23.11 -28.46 -6.27
N ARG A 198 -22.17 -29.22 -6.83
CA ARG A 198 -22.36 -30.50 -7.55
C ARG A 198 -23.53 -30.53 -8.51
N ASP A 199 -23.41 -29.84 -9.64
CA ASP A 199 -24.44 -29.77 -10.67
C ASP A 199 -25.80 -29.25 -10.15
N GLY A 200 -25.79 -28.19 -9.33
CA GLY A 200 -27.01 -27.63 -8.73
C GLY A 200 -28.14 -27.30 -9.72
N PHE A 201 -27.82 -27.05 -10.99
CA PHE A 201 -28.81 -26.87 -12.06
C PHE A 201 -29.57 -28.14 -12.47
N LEU A 202 -29.09 -29.33 -12.11
CA LEU A 202 -29.82 -30.60 -12.25
C LEU A 202 -30.67 -30.93 -11.02
N ASN A 203 -30.40 -30.28 -9.88
CA ASN A 203 -31.17 -30.45 -8.66
C ASN A 203 -32.45 -29.61 -8.70
N SER A 204 -33.60 -30.25 -8.50
CA SER A 204 -34.90 -29.57 -8.57
C SER A 204 -35.17 -28.58 -7.43
N GLU A 205 -34.45 -28.71 -6.31
CA GLU A 205 -34.56 -27.81 -5.15
C GLU A 205 -33.64 -26.59 -5.32
N GLN A 206 -32.39 -26.77 -5.75
CA GLN A 206 -31.42 -25.68 -5.92
C GLN A 206 -31.69 -24.83 -7.16
N LYS A 207 -32.04 -25.47 -8.29
CA LYS A 207 -32.17 -24.81 -9.60
C LYS A 207 -33.01 -23.52 -9.60
N PRO A 208 -34.23 -23.48 -9.01
CA PRO A 208 -35.03 -22.25 -9.03
C PRO A 208 -34.36 -21.08 -8.31
N HIS A 209 -33.56 -21.36 -7.27
CA HIS A 209 -32.83 -20.34 -6.53
C HIS A 209 -31.60 -19.86 -7.31
N LEU A 210 -30.83 -20.77 -7.89
CA LEU A 210 -29.74 -20.43 -8.81
C LEU A 210 -30.23 -19.56 -9.98
N GLU A 211 -31.36 -19.93 -10.59
CA GLU A 211 -32.01 -19.15 -11.66
C GLU A 211 -32.36 -17.73 -11.22
N ALA A 212 -32.97 -17.59 -10.05
CA ALA A 212 -33.38 -16.29 -9.52
C ALA A 212 -32.17 -15.42 -9.17
N ILE A 213 -31.13 -16.00 -8.56
CA ILE A 213 -29.88 -15.33 -8.20
C ILE A 213 -29.17 -14.81 -9.46
N LEU A 214 -28.92 -15.67 -10.45
CA LEU A 214 -28.22 -15.24 -11.66
C LEU A 214 -28.97 -14.15 -12.42
N LYS A 215 -30.31 -14.22 -12.43
CA LYS A 215 -31.15 -13.16 -13.00
C LYS A 215 -31.02 -11.85 -12.22
N ALA A 216 -30.99 -11.91 -10.89
CA ALA A 216 -30.87 -10.73 -10.03
C ALA A 216 -29.49 -10.06 -10.17
N LEU A 217 -28.43 -10.87 -10.27
CA LEU A 217 -27.06 -10.38 -10.39
C LEU A 217 -26.77 -9.74 -11.75
N ASN A 218 -27.42 -10.21 -12.82
CA ASN A 218 -27.23 -9.73 -14.19
C ASN A 218 -25.74 -9.63 -14.62
N PRO A 219 -24.94 -10.72 -14.49
CA PRO A 219 -23.52 -10.68 -14.81
C PRO A 219 -23.26 -10.33 -16.28
N ASP A 220 -22.07 -9.80 -16.58
CA ASP A 220 -21.53 -9.75 -17.95
C ASP A 220 -20.65 -10.97 -18.24
N VAL A 221 -19.90 -11.40 -17.21
CA VAL A 221 -19.08 -12.62 -17.20
C VAL A 221 -19.44 -13.44 -15.96
N LEU A 222 -19.63 -14.75 -16.14
CA LEU A 222 -20.01 -15.69 -15.08
C LEU A 222 -19.03 -16.88 -15.09
N ALA A 223 -18.22 -16.98 -14.05
CA ALA A 223 -17.33 -18.10 -13.77
C ALA A 223 -18.03 -19.08 -12.81
N LEU A 224 -18.24 -20.32 -13.23
CA LEU A 224 -18.88 -21.36 -12.41
C LEU A 224 -17.91 -22.50 -12.14
N GLN A 225 -18.03 -23.08 -10.94
CA GLN A 225 -17.33 -24.27 -10.48
C GLN A 225 -18.34 -25.38 -10.10
N GLU A 226 -17.86 -26.62 -9.94
CA GLU A 226 -18.67 -27.81 -9.60
C GLU A 226 -19.80 -28.18 -10.57
N VAL A 227 -19.60 -27.91 -11.86
CA VAL A 227 -20.53 -28.33 -12.91
C VAL A 227 -19.94 -29.48 -13.71
N TYR A 228 -20.24 -30.70 -13.29
CA TYR A 228 -19.71 -31.94 -13.86
C TYR A 228 -20.53 -32.41 -15.06
N ASP A 229 -21.79 -32.79 -14.81
CA ASP A 229 -22.69 -33.47 -15.74
C ASP A 229 -23.77 -32.55 -16.33
N THR A 230 -23.95 -31.34 -15.81
CA THR A 230 -24.95 -30.39 -16.31
C THR A 230 -24.69 -30.06 -17.78
N PRO A 231 -25.67 -30.28 -18.70
CA PRO A 231 -25.51 -29.84 -20.08
C PRO A 231 -25.43 -28.31 -20.13
N LEU A 232 -24.32 -27.76 -20.61
CA LEU A 232 -24.07 -26.29 -20.63
C LEU A 232 -25.10 -25.52 -21.46
N THR A 233 -25.72 -26.17 -22.45
CA THR A 233 -26.84 -25.59 -23.20
C THR A 233 -28.03 -25.27 -22.28
N THR A 234 -28.23 -26.05 -21.21
CA THR A 234 -29.30 -25.80 -20.22
C THR A 234 -29.05 -24.48 -19.49
N ILE A 235 -27.82 -24.24 -19.04
CA ILE A 235 -27.43 -23.00 -18.35
C ILE A 235 -27.47 -21.82 -19.35
N ARG A 236 -26.92 -22.00 -20.56
CA ARG A 236 -26.98 -20.97 -21.60
C ARG A 236 -28.43 -20.60 -21.94
N ASP A 237 -29.31 -21.57 -22.14
CA ASP A 237 -30.69 -21.31 -22.51
C ASP A 237 -31.45 -20.61 -21.37
N LEU A 238 -31.14 -20.95 -20.11
CA LEU A 238 -31.60 -20.25 -18.93
C LEU A 238 -31.14 -18.78 -18.94
N LEU A 239 -29.84 -18.53 -19.14
CA LEU A 239 -29.29 -17.17 -19.23
C LEU A 239 -29.90 -16.37 -20.38
N ASN A 240 -30.04 -16.96 -21.57
CA ASN A 240 -30.70 -16.32 -22.71
C ASN A 240 -32.17 -15.94 -22.44
N ASN A 241 -32.87 -16.74 -21.62
CA ASN A 241 -34.27 -16.47 -21.26
C ASN A 241 -34.37 -15.41 -20.14
N ALA A 242 -33.46 -15.46 -19.17
CA ALA A 242 -33.47 -14.56 -18.02
C ALA A 242 -32.88 -13.18 -18.35
N LEU A 243 -31.81 -13.15 -19.17
CA LEU A 243 -30.96 -12.02 -19.50
C LEU A 243 -30.71 -12.00 -21.03
N PRO A 244 -31.73 -11.73 -21.86
CA PRO A 244 -31.63 -11.79 -23.32
C PRO A 244 -30.69 -10.72 -23.88
N LEU A 245 -29.85 -11.11 -24.84
CA LEU A 245 -28.94 -10.19 -25.54
C LEU A 245 -29.63 -9.51 -26.74
N ALA A 246 -29.20 -8.27 -27.02
CA ALA A 246 -29.71 -7.51 -28.15
C ALA A 246 -29.36 -8.17 -29.51
N GLY A 247 -30.14 -7.84 -30.54
CA GLY A 247 -29.86 -8.29 -31.92
C GLY A 247 -29.99 -9.79 -32.17
N GLY A 248 -30.58 -10.55 -31.23
CA GLY A 248 -30.68 -12.01 -31.33
C GLY A 248 -29.35 -12.74 -31.08
N LYS A 249 -28.38 -12.07 -30.46
CA LYS A 249 -27.16 -12.70 -29.94
C LYS A 249 -27.53 -13.69 -28.82
N SER A 250 -26.62 -14.62 -28.54
CA SER A 250 -26.75 -15.61 -27.47
C SER A 250 -25.49 -15.57 -26.62
N TRP A 251 -25.66 -15.79 -25.32
CA TRP A 251 -24.54 -16.03 -24.40
C TRP A 251 -23.58 -17.07 -24.96
N GLN A 252 -22.29 -16.77 -24.89
CA GLN A 252 -21.21 -17.71 -25.19
C GLN A 252 -20.83 -18.47 -23.93
N TYR A 253 -20.26 -19.66 -24.12
CA TYR A 253 -19.76 -20.46 -23.01
C TYR A 253 -18.59 -21.35 -23.43
N ALA A 254 -17.69 -21.62 -22.50
CA ALA A 254 -16.61 -22.58 -22.67
C ALA A 254 -16.39 -23.34 -21.35
N LYS A 255 -16.05 -24.63 -21.45
CA LYS A 255 -15.73 -25.49 -20.32
C LYS A 255 -14.31 -26.01 -20.47
N THR A 256 -13.56 -25.96 -19.38
CA THR A 256 -12.21 -26.50 -19.23
C THR A 256 -12.16 -27.35 -17.96
N GLY A 257 -11.11 -28.16 -17.82
CA GLY A 257 -10.98 -29.03 -16.65
C GLY A 257 -12.17 -30.01 -16.46
N PRO A 258 -12.35 -30.55 -15.25
CA PRO A 258 -13.45 -31.45 -14.94
C PRO A 258 -14.79 -30.71 -14.79
N ASP A 259 -14.79 -29.48 -14.28
CA ASP A 259 -15.99 -28.84 -13.73
C ASP A 259 -16.04 -27.30 -13.75
N VAL A 260 -15.01 -26.63 -14.27
CA VAL A 260 -14.99 -25.17 -14.41
C VAL A 260 -15.51 -24.71 -15.77
N MET A 261 -16.32 -23.65 -15.80
CA MET A 261 -16.73 -23.01 -17.05
C MET A 261 -16.98 -21.52 -16.92
N VAL A 262 -16.95 -20.86 -18.07
CA VAL A 262 -17.22 -19.44 -18.20
C VAL A 262 -18.39 -19.24 -19.14
N PHE A 263 -19.33 -18.37 -18.75
CA PHE A 263 -20.36 -17.82 -19.61
C PHE A 263 -20.14 -16.31 -19.76
N THR A 264 -20.34 -15.76 -20.95
CA THR A 264 -20.19 -14.32 -21.18
C THR A 264 -21.26 -13.78 -22.13
N LYS A 265 -21.67 -12.54 -21.92
CA LYS A 265 -22.48 -11.78 -22.90
C LYS A 265 -21.68 -11.44 -24.16
N GLY A 266 -20.36 -11.31 -24.03
CA GLY A 266 -19.42 -11.04 -25.13
C GLY A 266 -19.04 -12.30 -25.90
N THR A 267 -17.77 -12.37 -26.33
CA THR A 267 -17.23 -13.52 -27.08
C THR A 267 -16.09 -14.21 -26.34
N ILE A 268 -15.93 -15.50 -26.57
CA ILE A 268 -14.78 -16.29 -26.11
C ILE A 268 -13.93 -16.57 -27.34
N GLU A 269 -12.77 -15.94 -27.44
CA GLU A 269 -11.86 -16.09 -28.58
C GLU A 269 -11.03 -17.36 -28.47
N ALA A 270 -10.48 -17.62 -27.28
CA ALA A 270 -9.67 -18.79 -27.00
C ALA A 270 -9.78 -19.20 -25.52
N TYR A 271 -9.44 -20.45 -25.23
CA TYR A 271 -9.35 -20.97 -23.88
C TYR A 271 -8.52 -22.26 -23.85
N ASP A 272 -7.83 -22.51 -22.75
CA ASP A 272 -7.05 -23.74 -22.53
C ASP A 272 -7.21 -24.20 -21.07
N ALA A 273 -6.95 -25.48 -20.83
CA ALA A 273 -6.98 -26.06 -19.49
C ALA A 273 -5.60 -26.00 -18.85
N ILE A 274 -5.55 -25.71 -17.55
CA ILE A 274 -4.34 -25.70 -16.74
C ILE A 274 -4.60 -26.63 -15.55
N ASP A 275 -4.25 -27.91 -15.74
CA ASP A 275 -4.65 -29.01 -14.85
C ASP A 275 -6.16 -29.08 -14.61
N GLY A 276 -6.62 -28.83 -13.38
CA GLY A 276 -8.03 -28.76 -12.99
C GLY A 276 -8.72 -27.45 -13.40
N ASN A 277 -7.95 -26.43 -13.75
CA ASN A 277 -8.39 -25.05 -13.91
C ASN A 277 -8.48 -24.63 -15.38
N GLY A 278 -8.95 -23.41 -15.64
CA GLY A 278 -9.10 -22.86 -16.99
C GLY A 278 -8.60 -21.44 -17.12
N VAL A 279 -8.07 -21.12 -18.29
CA VAL A 279 -7.79 -19.74 -18.72
C VAL A 279 -8.55 -19.44 -20.01
N PHE A 280 -9.13 -18.25 -20.10
CA PHE A 280 -10.04 -17.84 -21.15
C PHE A 280 -9.70 -16.44 -21.64
N LEU A 281 -9.55 -16.26 -22.95
CA LEU A 281 -9.49 -14.95 -23.59
C LEU A 281 -10.90 -14.55 -24.05
N LEU A 282 -11.43 -13.54 -23.38
CA LEU A 282 -12.76 -12.98 -23.60
C LEU A 282 -12.64 -11.65 -24.33
N TYR A 283 -13.69 -11.29 -25.06
CA TYR A 283 -13.93 -9.91 -25.49
C TYR A 283 -15.34 -9.51 -25.09
N ASP A 284 -15.53 -8.21 -24.90
CA ASP A 284 -16.83 -7.61 -24.63
C ASP A 284 -17.83 -7.78 -25.81
N GLN A 285 -19.01 -7.17 -25.70
CA GLN A 285 -20.03 -7.31 -26.75
C GLN A 285 -19.71 -6.54 -28.04
N ALA A 286 -18.89 -5.49 -27.96
CA ALA A 286 -18.37 -4.77 -29.12
C ALA A 286 -17.25 -5.56 -29.83
N GLY A 287 -16.53 -6.41 -29.09
CA GLY A 287 -15.38 -7.15 -29.60
C GLY A 287 -14.11 -6.31 -29.59
N GLU A 288 -14.07 -5.29 -28.73
CA GLU A 288 -13.02 -4.26 -28.69
C GLU A 288 -12.11 -4.47 -27.47
N ASN A 289 -12.70 -4.81 -26.31
CA ASN A 289 -11.97 -4.87 -25.05
C ASN A 289 -11.66 -6.32 -24.66
N PRO A 290 -10.38 -6.74 -24.65
CA PRO A 290 -9.99 -8.07 -24.22
C PRO A 290 -10.03 -8.20 -22.69
N LEU A 291 -10.27 -9.41 -22.20
CA LEU A 291 -10.13 -9.79 -20.79
C LEU A 291 -9.58 -11.22 -20.70
N ILE A 292 -8.50 -11.40 -19.95
CA ILE A 292 -8.01 -12.72 -19.58
C ILE A 292 -8.68 -13.13 -18.26
N LEU A 293 -9.43 -14.22 -18.27
CA LEU A 293 -10.07 -14.77 -17.09
C LEU A 293 -9.50 -16.14 -16.78
N TYR A 294 -8.95 -16.33 -15.60
CA TYR A 294 -8.71 -17.63 -15.01
C TYR A 294 -9.91 -18.01 -14.14
N ASN A 295 -10.49 -19.18 -14.41
CA ASN A 295 -11.50 -19.79 -13.54
C ASN A 295 -10.88 -21.01 -12.86
N VAL A 296 -10.79 -20.97 -11.54
CA VAL A 296 -10.11 -21.99 -10.73
C VAL A 296 -11.08 -22.80 -9.87
N HIS A 297 -10.74 -24.07 -9.68
CA HIS A 297 -11.34 -24.91 -8.65
C HIS A 297 -10.24 -25.81 -8.09
N LEU A 298 -9.55 -25.31 -7.07
CA LEU A 298 -8.34 -25.94 -6.54
C LEU A 298 -8.67 -27.10 -5.58
N PRO A 299 -7.73 -28.04 -5.36
CA PRO A 299 -7.90 -29.15 -4.42
C PRO A 299 -8.33 -28.71 -3.02
N CYS A 300 -9.33 -29.40 -2.47
CA CYS A 300 -9.92 -29.08 -1.17
C CYS A 300 -9.25 -29.76 0.03
N CYS A 301 -9.64 -29.29 1.22
CA CYS A 301 -9.27 -29.84 2.52
C CYS A 301 -7.73 -29.86 2.72
N ASP A 302 -7.21 -30.92 3.33
CA ASP A 302 -5.81 -31.09 3.73
C ASP A 302 -4.83 -31.28 2.56
N ASN A 303 -5.27 -31.21 1.30
CA ASN A 303 -4.41 -31.39 0.12
C ASN A 303 -3.63 -30.11 -0.27
N ASP A 304 -2.98 -29.51 0.73
CA ASP A 304 -2.23 -28.26 0.61
C ASP A 304 -1.13 -28.32 -0.46
N SER A 305 -0.39 -29.43 -0.54
CA SER A 305 0.65 -29.61 -1.56
C SER A 305 0.09 -29.66 -2.98
N GLY A 306 -1.10 -30.23 -3.17
CA GLY A 306 -1.75 -30.27 -4.48
C GLY A 306 -2.26 -28.89 -4.89
N ARG A 307 -2.85 -28.16 -3.93
CA ARG A 307 -3.30 -26.78 -4.12
C ARG A 307 -2.15 -25.84 -4.48
N GLN A 308 -1.03 -25.89 -3.74
CA GLN A 308 0.16 -25.11 -4.06
C GLN A 308 0.71 -25.44 -5.46
N TYR A 309 0.76 -26.73 -5.82
CA TYR A 309 1.27 -27.13 -7.14
C TYR A 309 0.39 -26.58 -8.29
N GLU A 310 -0.93 -26.59 -8.13
CA GLU A 310 -1.84 -26.02 -9.13
C GLU A 310 -1.73 -24.48 -9.21
N ILE A 311 -1.51 -23.80 -8.07
CA ILE A 311 -1.21 -22.36 -8.01
C ILE A 311 0.08 -22.05 -8.77
N ASP A 312 1.18 -22.73 -8.45
CA ASP A 312 2.47 -22.57 -9.15
C ASP A 312 2.33 -22.83 -10.65
N ASN A 313 1.44 -23.74 -11.04
CA ASN A 313 1.18 -24.04 -12.44
C ASN A 313 0.45 -22.87 -13.14
N ILE A 314 -0.57 -22.28 -12.50
CA ILE A 314 -1.24 -21.05 -12.97
C ILE A 314 -0.23 -19.92 -13.12
N LEU A 315 0.60 -19.69 -12.10
CA LEU A 315 1.64 -18.66 -12.08
C LEU A 315 2.67 -18.87 -13.20
N SER A 316 3.08 -20.11 -13.48
CA SER A 316 3.98 -20.38 -14.60
C SER A 316 3.38 -20.01 -15.97
N VAL A 317 2.05 -20.14 -16.14
CA VAL A 317 1.37 -19.70 -17.36
C VAL A 317 1.28 -18.18 -17.40
N LEU A 318 0.97 -17.56 -16.26
CA LEU A 318 0.86 -16.11 -16.14
C LEU A 318 2.21 -15.41 -16.38
N ARG A 319 3.32 -15.99 -15.92
CA ARG A 319 4.69 -15.51 -16.19
C ARG A 319 5.06 -15.65 -17.66
N ASP A 320 4.89 -16.84 -18.22
CA ASP A 320 5.39 -17.16 -19.55
C ASP A 320 4.47 -16.60 -20.66
N LYS A 321 3.19 -16.33 -20.36
CA LYS A 321 2.16 -15.78 -21.26
C LYS A 321 2.22 -16.46 -22.64
N ASN A 322 2.58 -15.69 -23.67
CA ASN A 322 2.70 -16.09 -25.08
C ASN A 322 3.76 -17.17 -25.35
N ALA A 323 4.73 -17.35 -24.45
CA ALA A 323 5.76 -18.37 -24.54
C ALA A 323 5.38 -19.68 -23.84
N SER A 324 4.28 -19.70 -23.07
CA SER A 324 3.88 -20.88 -22.31
C SER A 324 3.45 -22.02 -23.26
N PRO A 325 4.02 -23.22 -23.13
CA PRO A 325 3.59 -24.38 -23.93
C PRO A 325 2.24 -24.96 -23.49
N LYS A 326 1.63 -24.41 -22.42
CA LYS A 326 0.39 -24.88 -21.82
C LYS A 326 -0.86 -24.22 -22.42
N ILE A 327 -0.69 -23.10 -23.12
CA ILE A 327 -1.77 -22.40 -23.82
C ILE A 327 -1.46 -22.30 -25.32
N ASN A 328 -2.51 -22.16 -26.12
CA ASN A 328 -2.44 -22.11 -27.59
C ASN A 328 -2.91 -20.76 -28.16
N PHE A 329 -2.97 -19.72 -27.33
CA PHE A 329 -3.34 -18.37 -27.72
C PHE A 329 -2.40 -17.35 -27.08
N THR A 330 -2.44 -16.13 -27.62
CA THR A 330 -1.64 -15.02 -27.12
C THR A 330 -2.46 -14.10 -26.24
N TYR A 331 -1.83 -13.59 -25.19
CA TYR A 331 -2.32 -12.51 -24.36
C TYR A 331 -2.16 -11.22 -25.16
N PRO A 332 -3.25 -10.49 -25.43
CA PRO A 332 -3.14 -9.12 -25.89
C PRO A 332 -2.34 -8.31 -24.85
N GLU A 333 -1.51 -7.40 -25.35
CA GLU A 333 -0.72 -6.51 -24.51
C GLU A 333 -1.65 -5.68 -23.61
N ASN A 334 -1.29 -5.55 -22.33
CA ASN A 334 -2.06 -4.85 -21.29
C ASN A 334 -3.52 -5.31 -21.16
N ALA A 335 -3.85 -6.54 -21.62
CA ALA A 335 -5.17 -7.09 -21.38
C ALA A 335 -5.37 -7.28 -19.87
N PRO A 336 -6.46 -6.73 -19.28
CA PRO A 336 -6.80 -6.99 -17.89
C PRO A 336 -6.85 -8.49 -17.60
N ILE A 337 -6.33 -8.89 -16.44
CA ILE A 337 -6.29 -10.28 -16.00
C ILE A 337 -7.05 -10.40 -14.70
N ILE A 338 -7.97 -11.37 -14.64
CA ILE A 338 -8.70 -11.74 -13.43
C ILE A 338 -8.46 -13.22 -13.15
N ILE A 339 -8.04 -13.56 -11.93
CA ILE A 339 -7.95 -14.93 -11.42
C ILE A 339 -9.01 -15.11 -10.34
N THR A 340 -10.02 -15.92 -10.65
CA THR A 340 -11.16 -16.10 -9.76
C THR A 340 -11.63 -17.54 -9.70
N GLY A 341 -12.33 -17.91 -8.64
CA GLY A 341 -12.94 -19.22 -8.49
C GLY A 341 -12.98 -19.67 -7.06
N ASP A 342 -13.17 -20.98 -6.88
CA ASP A 342 -13.09 -21.64 -5.57
C ASP A 342 -11.65 -22.13 -5.38
N PHE A 343 -10.89 -21.38 -4.58
CA PHE A 343 -9.49 -21.70 -4.31
C PHE A 343 -9.33 -22.74 -3.21
N ASN A 344 -10.39 -23.06 -2.45
CA ASN A 344 -10.31 -23.92 -1.28
C ASN A 344 -9.12 -23.55 -0.36
N MET A 345 -8.81 -22.26 -0.20
CA MET A 345 -7.66 -21.79 0.59
C MET A 345 -7.94 -21.99 2.09
N VAL A 346 -7.50 -23.16 2.57
CA VAL A 346 -7.52 -23.61 3.96
C VAL A 346 -6.12 -24.14 4.30
N GLY A 347 -5.68 -24.14 5.55
CA GLY A 347 -4.29 -24.54 5.84
C GLY A 347 -3.33 -23.39 5.54
N LYS A 348 -2.27 -23.55 4.74
CA LYS A 348 -1.18 -22.55 4.72
C LYS A 348 -1.50 -21.23 4.01
N SER A 349 -1.11 -20.11 4.60
CA SER A 349 -1.17 -18.77 3.99
C SER A 349 -0.33 -18.62 2.72
N GLN A 350 0.70 -19.45 2.57
CA GLN A 350 1.57 -19.50 1.38
C GLN A 350 0.78 -19.54 0.06
N ASN A 351 -0.38 -20.21 0.02
CA ASN A 351 -1.17 -20.28 -1.19
C ASN A 351 -1.66 -18.90 -1.67
N ILE A 352 -2.07 -18.04 -0.73
CA ILE A 352 -2.51 -16.66 -1.02
C ILE A 352 -1.29 -15.84 -1.44
N LYS A 353 -0.20 -15.93 -0.66
CA LYS A 353 1.05 -15.24 -0.93
C LYS A 353 1.58 -15.51 -2.34
N SER A 354 1.62 -16.77 -2.75
CA SER A 354 2.07 -17.18 -4.08
C SER A 354 1.26 -16.51 -5.21
N ILE A 355 -0.06 -16.41 -5.08
CA ILE A 355 -0.89 -15.79 -6.12
C ILE A 355 -0.64 -14.27 -6.20
N ILE A 356 -0.57 -13.59 -5.05
CA ILE A 356 -0.40 -12.13 -4.99
C ILE A 356 0.99 -11.71 -5.47
N GLU A 357 2.03 -12.36 -4.96
CA GLU A 357 3.43 -11.95 -5.15
C GLU A 357 4.11 -12.65 -6.33
N GLY A 358 3.46 -13.67 -6.91
CA GLY A 358 4.07 -14.51 -7.95
C GLY A 358 5.21 -15.42 -7.44
N ASP A 359 5.21 -15.73 -6.14
CA ASP A 359 6.14 -16.66 -5.46
C ASP A 359 5.81 -18.12 -5.82
N ILE A 360 6.65 -18.73 -6.66
CA ILE A 360 6.51 -20.10 -7.15
C ILE A 360 7.32 -21.04 -6.26
N ILE A 361 6.63 -21.87 -5.47
CA ILE A 361 7.32 -22.80 -4.55
C ILE A 361 8.07 -23.91 -5.30
N ASN A 362 7.54 -24.37 -6.43
CA ASN A 362 8.08 -25.49 -7.20
C ASN A 362 9.00 -25.03 -8.35
N GLU A 363 9.93 -24.09 -8.07
CA GLU A 363 10.77 -23.43 -9.08
C GLU A 363 11.57 -24.39 -9.97
N ASP A 364 12.08 -25.48 -9.39
CA ASP A 364 12.85 -26.53 -10.10
C ASP A 364 12.10 -27.10 -11.31
N ILE A 365 10.76 -27.01 -11.31
CA ILE A 365 9.87 -27.60 -12.31
C ILE A 365 9.11 -26.52 -13.06
N LEU A 366 8.65 -25.47 -12.38
CA LEU A 366 7.70 -24.49 -12.89
C LEU A 366 8.34 -23.12 -13.18
N GLY A 367 9.64 -22.98 -12.92
CA GLY A 367 10.43 -21.78 -13.17
C GLY A 367 10.38 -20.81 -11.99
N ALA A 368 11.19 -19.75 -12.07
CA ALA A 368 11.39 -18.80 -10.98
C ALA A 368 10.18 -17.87 -10.76
N ASP A 369 10.20 -17.24 -9.59
CA ASP A 369 9.34 -16.13 -9.18
C ASP A 369 9.31 -14.98 -10.21
N PHE A 370 8.23 -14.20 -10.16
CA PHE A 370 8.04 -13.03 -11.03
C PHE A 370 7.00 -12.08 -10.42
N ALA A 371 7.02 -10.80 -10.80
CA ALA A 371 5.93 -9.90 -10.50
C ALA A 371 4.73 -10.18 -11.44
N PRO A 372 3.55 -10.51 -10.90
CA PRO A 372 2.43 -11.00 -11.70
C PRO A 372 1.61 -9.92 -12.42
N ASP A 373 1.71 -8.64 -12.02
CA ASP A 373 1.06 -7.53 -12.70
C ASP A 373 1.87 -7.00 -13.91
N TRP A 374 1.26 -6.19 -14.78
CA TRP A 374 1.84 -5.69 -16.02
C TRP A 374 2.93 -4.62 -15.81
N ASP A 375 2.79 -3.78 -14.79
CA ASP A 375 3.72 -2.73 -14.38
C ASP A 375 4.87 -3.25 -13.49
N GLY A 376 4.87 -4.54 -13.15
CA GLY A 376 5.86 -5.15 -12.26
C GLY A 376 5.50 -5.10 -10.79
N THR A 377 4.25 -4.78 -10.43
CA THR A 377 3.71 -4.88 -9.08
C THR A 377 3.04 -6.25 -8.81
N ASN A 378 2.50 -6.41 -7.60
CA ASN A 378 1.75 -7.59 -7.17
C ASN A 378 0.30 -7.53 -7.68
N LEU A 379 -0.37 -8.69 -7.78
CA LEU A 379 -1.82 -8.67 -8.04
C LEU A 379 -2.57 -8.09 -6.83
N GLU A 380 -3.63 -7.35 -7.12
CA GLU A 380 -4.56 -6.89 -6.09
C GLU A 380 -5.58 -7.97 -5.72
N GLU A 381 -5.99 -8.00 -4.45
CA GLU A 381 -7.10 -8.82 -3.99
C GLU A 381 -8.36 -7.97 -3.75
N ALA A 382 -9.46 -8.39 -4.35
CA ALA A 382 -10.71 -7.64 -4.41
C ALA A 382 -11.49 -7.52 -3.07
N ASN A 383 -11.22 -8.43 -2.14
CA ASN A 383 -11.71 -8.51 -0.75
C ASN A 383 -13.12 -7.93 -0.42
N PRO A 384 -14.22 -8.41 -1.01
CA PRO A 384 -15.55 -7.81 -0.81
C PRO A 384 -16.26 -8.29 0.47
N TYR A 385 -17.08 -7.43 1.06
CA TYR A 385 -17.92 -7.79 2.21
C TYR A 385 -19.19 -8.55 1.83
N ILE A 386 -19.69 -9.34 2.77
CA ILE A 386 -21.02 -9.92 2.73
C ILE A 386 -22.07 -8.81 2.82
N THR A 387 -23.12 -8.94 2.03
CA THR A 387 -24.23 -7.99 2.04
C THR A 387 -24.91 -7.94 3.41
N GLY A 388 -24.64 -6.92 4.22
CA GLY A 388 -25.28 -6.70 5.51
C GLY A 388 -24.72 -7.54 6.67
N PHE A 389 -23.53 -8.10 6.55
CA PHE A 389 -22.86 -8.85 7.63
C PHE A 389 -21.37 -8.46 7.72
N PRO A 390 -20.81 -8.33 8.94
CA PRO A 390 -19.43 -7.87 9.18
C PRO A 390 -18.38 -8.97 8.90
N SER A 391 -18.42 -9.58 7.73
CA SER A 391 -17.41 -10.54 7.29
C SER A 391 -17.38 -10.65 5.75
N ASN A 392 -16.41 -11.38 5.22
CA ASN A 392 -16.21 -11.65 3.79
C ASN A 392 -16.17 -13.15 3.46
N TYR A 393 -16.62 -14.03 4.36
CA TYR A 393 -16.68 -15.46 4.05
C TYR A 393 -17.53 -15.72 2.80
N THR A 394 -17.15 -16.72 2.02
CA THR A 394 -17.83 -17.07 0.77
C THR A 394 -18.40 -18.48 0.81
N TRP A 395 -17.97 -19.29 1.76
CA TRP A 395 -18.49 -20.62 2.02
C TRP A 395 -19.06 -20.71 3.43
N LYS A 396 -20.27 -21.30 3.56
CA LYS A 396 -20.91 -21.53 4.85
C LYS A 396 -21.88 -22.70 4.80
N SER A 397 -21.78 -23.59 5.79
CA SER A 397 -22.74 -24.66 6.01
C SER A 397 -23.09 -24.82 7.47
N ASP A 398 -24.34 -24.53 7.84
CA ASP A 398 -24.82 -24.62 9.23
C ASP A 398 -24.80 -26.06 9.80
N PHE A 399 -24.64 -27.05 8.92
CA PHE A 399 -24.54 -28.47 9.28
C PHE A 399 -23.09 -28.97 9.32
N SER A 400 -22.14 -28.15 8.87
CA SER A 400 -20.71 -28.45 8.98
C SER A 400 -20.22 -28.20 10.40
N SER A 401 -19.12 -28.86 10.77
CA SER A 401 -18.36 -28.46 11.94
C SER A 401 -17.41 -27.31 11.62
N TYR A 402 -16.82 -27.30 10.41
CA TYR A 402 -16.00 -26.18 9.92
C TYR A 402 -16.79 -24.88 9.97
N ASN A 403 -16.19 -23.85 10.53
CA ASN A 403 -16.76 -22.51 10.55
C ASN A 403 -16.88 -21.94 9.11
N PRO A 404 -17.63 -20.84 8.90
CA PRO A 404 -17.66 -20.15 7.62
C PRO A 404 -16.26 -19.70 7.23
N GLY A 405 -15.92 -19.84 5.96
CA GLY A 405 -14.59 -19.55 5.44
C GLY A 405 -14.64 -18.76 4.14
N LYS A 406 -13.63 -17.94 3.92
CA LYS A 406 -13.37 -17.30 2.63
C LYS A 406 -12.60 -18.29 1.77
N LEU A 407 -13.28 -18.86 0.77
CA LEU A 407 -12.73 -19.87 -0.14
C LEU A 407 -12.75 -19.42 -1.60
N ASP A 408 -13.61 -18.46 -1.93
CA ASP A 408 -13.77 -17.91 -3.27
C ASP A 408 -13.09 -16.55 -3.33
N PHE A 409 -12.08 -16.41 -4.20
CA PHE A 409 -11.24 -15.21 -4.27
C PHE A 409 -11.29 -14.60 -5.67
N ILE A 410 -10.92 -13.33 -5.74
CA ILE A 410 -10.63 -12.61 -6.98
C ILE A 410 -9.32 -11.86 -6.81
N PHE A 411 -8.36 -12.21 -7.65
CA PHE A 411 -7.11 -11.47 -7.83
C PHE A 411 -7.13 -10.83 -9.21
N TYR A 412 -6.62 -9.61 -9.35
CA TYR A 412 -6.63 -8.90 -10.62
C TYR A 412 -5.40 -8.01 -10.79
N THR A 413 -5.13 -7.63 -12.05
CA THR A 413 -4.05 -6.71 -12.43
C THR A 413 -4.48 -5.26 -12.20
N GLY A 414 -4.17 -4.69 -11.05
CA GLY A 414 -4.56 -3.33 -10.66
C GLY A 414 -4.03 -2.26 -11.60
N SER A 415 -2.89 -2.52 -12.25
CA SER A 415 -2.24 -1.60 -13.19
C SER A 415 -3.03 -1.26 -14.46
N VAL A 416 -4.04 -2.06 -14.83
CA VAL A 416 -4.81 -1.90 -16.09
C VAL A 416 -6.32 -2.00 -15.91
N MET A 417 -6.79 -2.10 -14.67
CA MET A 417 -8.21 -2.16 -14.32
C MET A 417 -8.45 -1.80 -12.86
N THR A 418 -9.60 -1.19 -12.60
CA THR A 418 -9.97 -0.74 -11.25
C THR A 418 -11.25 -1.43 -10.78
N GLN A 419 -11.27 -1.88 -9.52
CA GLN A 419 -12.49 -2.34 -8.85
C GLN A 419 -13.37 -1.15 -8.45
N GLU A 420 -14.57 -1.08 -9.03
CA GLU A 420 -15.53 0.00 -8.75
C GLU A 420 -16.53 -0.38 -7.65
N ASN A 421 -16.84 -1.68 -7.55
CA ASN A 421 -17.81 -2.21 -6.61
C ASN A 421 -17.57 -3.71 -6.39
N GLY A 422 -17.84 -4.21 -5.19
CA GLY A 422 -17.68 -5.61 -4.84
C GLY A 422 -18.59 -6.02 -3.67
N TYR A 423 -19.19 -7.21 -3.75
CA TYR A 423 -19.96 -7.79 -2.63
C TYR A 423 -20.09 -9.31 -2.73
N VAL A 424 -20.17 -9.98 -1.57
CA VAL A 424 -20.62 -11.38 -1.45
C VAL A 424 -22.13 -11.37 -1.17
N LEU A 425 -22.94 -11.89 -2.10
CA LEU A 425 -24.39 -11.86 -1.92
C LEU A 425 -24.84 -12.92 -0.90
N ALA A 426 -25.30 -12.47 0.27
CA ALA A 426 -25.99 -13.28 1.26
C ALA A 426 -27.41 -12.74 1.49
N THR A 427 -28.41 -13.47 1.03
CA THR A 427 -29.79 -12.98 1.04
C THR A 427 -30.42 -12.96 2.44
N GLU A 428 -29.88 -13.72 3.39
CA GLU A 428 -30.38 -13.80 4.76
C GLU A 428 -30.23 -12.50 5.55
N TYR A 429 -29.27 -11.64 5.18
CA TYR A 429 -28.97 -10.38 5.86
C TYR A 429 -29.53 -9.16 5.12
N LEU A 430 -30.09 -9.33 3.93
CA LEU A 430 -30.74 -8.25 3.18
C LEU A 430 -32.10 -7.90 3.78
N ASP A 431 -32.41 -6.60 3.79
CA ASP A 431 -33.72 -6.12 4.19
C ASP A 431 -34.82 -6.51 3.18
N ALA A 432 -36.08 -6.37 3.60
CA ALA A 432 -37.21 -6.72 2.76
C ALA A 432 -37.31 -5.86 1.48
N ALA A 433 -36.79 -4.64 1.46
CA ALA A 433 -36.84 -3.78 0.29
C ALA A 433 -35.84 -4.24 -0.78
N ALA A 434 -34.61 -4.54 -0.38
CA ALA A 434 -33.55 -5.09 -1.22
C ALA A 434 -33.94 -6.47 -1.78
N LEU A 435 -34.48 -7.36 -0.95
CA LEU A 435 -34.98 -8.66 -1.41
C LEU A 435 -36.09 -8.52 -2.46
N ASN A 436 -37.03 -7.62 -2.24
CA ASN A 436 -38.11 -7.36 -3.19
C ASN A 436 -37.60 -6.74 -4.50
N SER A 437 -36.60 -5.85 -4.46
CA SER A 437 -36.01 -5.28 -5.68
C SER A 437 -35.23 -6.31 -6.50
N LEU A 438 -34.55 -7.24 -5.83
CA LEU A 438 -33.83 -8.33 -6.50
C LEU A 438 -34.77 -9.48 -6.95
N GLY A 439 -36.00 -9.52 -6.43
CA GLY A 439 -36.91 -10.65 -6.66
C GLY A 439 -36.44 -11.94 -5.97
N LEU A 440 -35.74 -11.80 -4.84
CA LEU A 440 -35.18 -12.89 -4.05
C LEU A 440 -35.93 -13.04 -2.72
N THR A 441 -35.65 -14.14 -2.02
CA THR A 441 -36.11 -14.38 -0.65
C THR A 441 -34.89 -14.45 0.26
N SER A 442 -35.07 -14.30 1.57
CA SER A 442 -33.98 -14.43 2.54
C SER A 442 -33.36 -15.84 2.64
N GLN A 443 -33.88 -16.81 1.88
CA GLN A 443 -33.35 -18.17 1.81
C GLN A 443 -32.77 -18.48 0.43
N SER A 444 -32.74 -17.52 -0.50
CA SER A 444 -32.38 -17.79 -1.88
C SER A 444 -30.94 -18.29 -2.00
N THR A 445 -29.97 -17.62 -1.36
CA THR A 445 -28.56 -18.03 -1.35
C THR A 445 -28.38 -19.37 -0.63
N TYR A 446 -28.93 -19.48 0.58
CA TYR A 446 -28.87 -20.70 1.40
C TYR A 446 -29.43 -21.97 0.73
N LEU A 447 -30.49 -21.85 -0.08
CA LEU A 447 -31.09 -22.98 -0.79
C LEU A 447 -30.44 -23.28 -2.14
N ALA A 448 -29.58 -22.38 -2.64
CA ALA A 448 -28.94 -22.52 -3.95
C ALA A 448 -27.62 -23.31 -3.87
N SER A 449 -26.73 -22.93 -2.95
CA SER A 449 -25.40 -23.50 -2.78
C SER A 449 -24.90 -23.28 -1.35
N ASP A 450 -23.91 -24.03 -0.92
CA ASP A 450 -23.13 -23.78 0.30
C ASP A 450 -22.04 -22.71 0.10
N HIS A 451 -21.75 -22.37 -1.16
CA HIS A 451 -21.04 -21.14 -1.51
C HIS A 451 -22.01 -19.98 -1.75
N LEU A 452 -21.52 -18.76 -1.57
CA LEU A 452 -22.18 -17.51 -1.89
C LEU A 452 -21.59 -16.96 -3.20
N PRO A 453 -22.42 -16.39 -4.10
CA PRO A 453 -21.89 -15.77 -5.30
C PRO A 453 -21.15 -14.49 -4.95
N VAL A 454 -19.94 -14.36 -5.46
CA VAL A 454 -19.10 -13.18 -5.28
C VAL A 454 -19.18 -12.32 -6.54
N VAL A 455 -19.44 -11.03 -6.38
CA VAL A 455 -19.80 -10.10 -7.46
C VAL A 455 -18.87 -8.90 -7.44
N PHE A 456 -18.36 -8.55 -8.62
CA PHE A 456 -17.52 -7.37 -8.80
C PHE A 456 -17.88 -6.63 -10.07
N ASP A 457 -17.79 -5.32 -10.02
CA ASP A 457 -17.89 -4.44 -11.17
C ASP A 457 -16.52 -3.79 -11.40
N PHE A 458 -15.95 -4.02 -12.57
CA PHE A 458 -14.65 -3.48 -12.95
C PHE A 458 -14.77 -2.49 -14.09
N SER A 459 -13.93 -1.46 -14.04
CA SER A 459 -13.59 -0.64 -15.20
C SER A 459 -12.37 -1.27 -15.88
N LEU A 460 -12.47 -1.58 -17.18
CA LEU A 460 -11.43 -2.28 -17.96
C LEU A 460 -10.76 -1.32 -18.93
N GLY A 461 -9.47 -1.52 -19.19
CA GLY A 461 -8.76 -0.87 -20.29
C GLY A 461 -8.39 0.58 -20.02
N LYS A 462 -8.15 0.89 -18.75
CA LYS A 462 -7.60 2.15 -18.27
C LYS A 462 -6.12 1.93 -18.04
N THR A 463 -5.29 2.47 -18.92
CA THR A 463 -3.84 2.55 -18.68
C THR A 463 -3.57 3.83 -17.90
N ASP A 464 -2.58 3.76 -17.03
CA ASP A 464 -1.86 4.89 -16.45
C ASP A 464 -0.45 4.77 -17.05
N GLU A 465 -0.22 5.40 -18.21
CA GLU A 465 1.01 5.21 -18.99
C GLU A 465 2.21 5.99 -18.42
N ASP A 466 1.99 7.03 -17.61
CA ASP A 466 3.04 7.83 -16.97
C ASP A 466 3.24 7.56 -15.46
N MET A 467 2.39 6.74 -14.85
CA MET A 467 2.45 6.22 -13.49
C MET A 467 2.22 7.28 -12.40
N ASP A 468 1.35 8.25 -12.64
CA ASP A 468 1.01 9.29 -11.67
C ASP A 468 -0.18 8.94 -10.76
N GLY A 469 -0.81 7.79 -10.99
CA GLY A 469 -1.96 7.30 -10.22
C GLY A 469 -3.30 7.66 -10.83
N PHE A 470 -3.33 8.36 -11.96
CA PHE A 470 -4.51 8.65 -12.76
C PHE A 470 -4.45 7.87 -14.07
N ALA A 471 -5.58 7.32 -14.49
CA ALA A 471 -5.64 6.57 -15.73
C ALA A 471 -6.25 7.40 -16.84
N SER A 472 -5.92 7.06 -18.09
CA SER A 472 -6.40 7.60 -19.38
C SER A 472 -7.88 7.98 -19.54
N ASP A 473 -8.78 7.64 -18.62
CA ASP A 473 -10.17 8.08 -18.65
C ASP A 473 -10.46 9.31 -17.80
N VAL A 474 -9.58 9.63 -16.85
CA VAL A 474 -9.60 10.83 -16.01
C VAL A 474 -8.39 11.72 -16.27
N ASP A 475 -7.28 11.14 -16.74
CA ASP A 475 -6.10 11.84 -17.18
C ASP A 475 -6.26 12.34 -18.63
N CYS A 476 -6.11 13.65 -18.82
CA CYS A 476 -6.22 14.31 -20.10
C CYS A 476 -4.93 14.24 -20.96
N ASP A 477 -3.80 13.85 -20.37
CA ASP A 477 -2.55 13.47 -21.04
C ASP A 477 -1.81 12.35 -20.28
N ASP A 478 -2.31 11.12 -20.42
CA ASP A 478 -1.78 9.84 -19.86
C ASP A 478 -0.31 9.51 -20.18
N THR A 479 0.41 10.42 -20.85
CA THR A 479 1.83 10.30 -21.17
C THR A 479 2.70 11.31 -20.41
N ASN A 480 2.10 12.12 -19.54
CA ASN A 480 2.74 13.20 -18.83
C ASN A 480 2.18 13.36 -17.40
N ALA A 481 2.87 12.75 -16.43
CA ALA A 481 2.56 12.74 -15.00
C ALA A 481 2.39 14.11 -14.29
N ALA A 482 2.62 15.21 -15.01
CA ALA A 482 2.39 16.57 -14.52
C ALA A 482 1.00 17.12 -14.92
N ILE A 483 0.25 16.41 -15.77
CA ILE A 483 -1.09 16.75 -16.23
C ILE A 483 -2.02 15.65 -15.72
N ASN A 484 -2.79 15.94 -14.67
CA ASN A 484 -3.71 14.99 -14.07
C ASN A 484 -4.72 15.69 -13.16
N PRO A 485 -5.82 15.03 -12.78
CA PRO A 485 -6.87 15.62 -11.92
C PRO A 485 -6.44 16.29 -10.61
N ASP A 486 -5.26 15.96 -10.08
CA ASP A 486 -4.72 16.54 -8.85
C ASP A 486 -3.64 17.61 -9.09
N ALA A 487 -3.28 17.89 -10.34
CA ALA A 487 -2.29 18.90 -10.69
C ALA A 487 -2.80 20.33 -10.40
N ASP A 488 -1.87 21.22 -10.05
CA ASP A 488 -2.15 22.65 -9.92
C ASP A 488 -2.06 23.31 -11.30
N GLU A 489 -3.06 24.12 -11.66
CA GLU A 489 -3.06 24.91 -12.90
C GLU A 489 -1.89 25.88 -12.98
N ILE A 490 -1.24 25.91 -14.14
CA ILE A 490 -0.17 26.85 -14.45
C ILE A 490 -0.77 28.00 -15.27
N ALA A 491 -0.72 29.21 -14.70
CA ALA A 491 -1.33 30.36 -15.35
C ALA A 491 -0.71 30.68 -16.73
N ASN A 492 -1.56 31.05 -17.69
CA ASN A 492 -1.19 31.63 -18.99
C ASN A 492 -0.32 30.72 -19.90
N ASN A 493 -0.48 29.39 -19.83
CA ASN A 493 0.27 28.45 -20.68
C ASN A 493 -0.58 27.63 -21.68
N ASP A 494 -1.89 27.90 -21.77
CA ASP A 494 -2.86 27.22 -22.64
C ASP A 494 -3.02 25.70 -22.41
N ILE A 495 -2.59 25.18 -21.26
CA ILE A 495 -2.74 23.78 -20.86
C ILE A 495 -3.74 23.73 -19.69
N ASP A 496 -4.56 22.68 -19.68
CA ASP A 496 -5.49 22.34 -18.59
C ASP A 496 -4.79 21.23 -17.79
N GLU A 497 -3.97 21.60 -16.81
CA GLU A 497 -3.18 20.63 -16.04
C GLU A 497 -4.07 19.74 -15.20
N ASN A 498 -5.16 20.29 -14.65
CA ASN A 498 -6.00 19.57 -13.69
C ASN A 498 -7.16 18.79 -14.34
N CYS A 499 -7.23 18.79 -15.68
CA CYS A 499 -8.22 18.12 -16.49
C CYS A 499 -9.69 18.46 -16.13
N ASP A 500 -9.95 19.63 -15.55
CA ASP A 500 -11.30 20.08 -15.17
C ASP A 500 -12.03 20.82 -16.30
N GLY A 501 -11.31 21.13 -17.39
CA GLY A 501 -11.80 21.81 -18.57
C GLY A 501 -11.68 23.33 -18.51
N GLU A 502 -11.03 23.89 -17.49
CA GLU A 502 -10.81 25.33 -17.29
C GLU A 502 -9.31 25.63 -17.19
N ILE A 503 -8.79 26.43 -18.13
CA ILE A 503 -7.40 26.90 -18.07
C ILE A 503 -7.31 28.10 -17.13
N LEU A 504 -6.30 28.13 -16.26
CA LEU A 504 -6.04 29.29 -15.42
C LEU A 504 -5.49 30.47 -16.24
N ILE A 505 -6.33 31.47 -16.48
CA ILE A 505 -5.93 32.76 -17.07
C ILE A 505 -6.03 33.83 -16.00
N ILE A 506 -4.91 34.51 -15.74
CA ILE A 506 -4.83 35.57 -14.72
C ILE A 506 -4.70 36.94 -15.38
N ASP A 507 -5.13 37.96 -14.63
CA ASP A 507 -4.88 39.38 -14.89
C ASP A 507 -3.62 39.73 -14.07
N GLU A 508 -2.45 39.74 -14.71
CA GLU A 508 -1.15 39.83 -14.03
C GLU A 508 -0.88 41.24 -13.47
N ASP A 509 -1.36 42.29 -14.13
CA ASP A 509 -1.18 43.69 -13.70
C ASP A 509 -2.36 44.29 -12.90
N MET A 510 -3.46 43.55 -12.79
CA MET A 510 -4.68 43.84 -12.02
C MET A 510 -5.53 45.02 -12.55
N ASP A 511 -5.54 45.26 -13.86
CA ASP A 511 -6.33 46.32 -14.47
C ASP A 511 -7.77 45.92 -14.83
N GLY A 512 -8.08 44.62 -14.73
CA GLY A 512 -9.38 44.03 -15.00
C GLY A 512 -9.50 43.35 -16.36
N PHE A 513 -8.43 43.33 -17.16
CA PHE A 513 -8.27 42.57 -18.39
C PHE A 513 -7.24 41.47 -18.18
N ASN A 514 -7.38 40.37 -18.92
CA ASN A 514 -6.45 39.24 -18.82
C ASN A 514 -5.79 39.01 -20.19
N SER A 515 -4.77 38.16 -20.23
CA SER A 515 -3.93 37.94 -21.41
C SER A 515 -4.66 37.54 -22.70
N ASP A 516 -5.93 37.12 -22.63
CA ASP A 516 -6.77 36.81 -23.80
C ASP A 516 -7.22 38.05 -24.58
N VAL A 517 -7.29 39.20 -23.91
CA VAL A 517 -7.78 40.46 -24.46
C VAL A 517 -6.77 41.59 -24.28
N ASP A 518 -5.85 41.46 -23.35
CA ASP A 518 -4.77 42.40 -23.12
C ASP A 518 -3.57 42.14 -24.04
N CYS A 519 -3.10 43.16 -24.77
CA CYS A 519 -1.94 43.04 -25.64
C CYS A 519 -0.60 43.17 -24.89
N ASP A 520 -0.61 43.60 -23.63
CA ASP A 520 0.52 43.54 -22.69
C ASP A 520 -0.02 43.38 -21.25
N ASP A 521 -0.39 42.15 -20.89
CA ASP A 521 -0.97 41.75 -19.59
C ASP A 521 -0.06 42.03 -18.36
N THR A 522 1.15 42.53 -18.60
CA THR A 522 2.09 42.94 -17.55
C THR A 522 2.05 44.45 -17.27
N ASN A 523 1.22 45.20 -18.00
CA ASN A 523 1.19 46.65 -17.98
C ASN A 523 -0.24 47.22 -18.02
N ALA A 524 -0.76 47.53 -16.83
CA ALA A 524 -2.12 48.03 -16.58
C ALA A 524 -2.54 49.33 -17.31
N ALA A 525 -1.64 49.94 -18.08
CA ALA A 525 -1.89 51.09 -18.93
C ALA A 525 -2.17 50.74 -20.40
N ILE A 526 -1.89 49.50 -20.80
CA ILE A 526 -2.15 48.93 -22.11
C ILE A 526 -3.27 47.92 -21.90
N ASN A 527 -4.46 48.20 -22.41
CA ASN A 527 -5.61 47.31 -22.32
C ASN A 527 -6.72 47.79 -23.26
N PRO A 528 -7.71 46.96 -23.61
CA PRO A 528 -8.79 47.33 -24.55
C PRO A 528 -9.61 48.58 -24.23
N ASP A 529 -9.59 49.04 -22.97
CA ASP A 529 -10.32 50.24 -22.52
C ASP A 529 -9.42 51.48 -22.39
N ALA A 530 -8.11 51.36 -22.66
CA ALA A 530 -7.18 52.47 -22.60
C ALA A 530 -7.45 53.52 -23.69
N ASP A 531 -7.14 54.78 -23.40
CA ASP A 531 -7.17 55.85 -24.39
C ASP A 531 -5.79 55.91 -25.06
N GLU A 532 -5.76 55.93 -26.40
CA GLU A 532 -4.54 56.13 -27.19
C GLU A 532 -3.76 57.38 -26.76
N ILE A 533 -2.47 57.19 -26.51
CA ILE A 533 -1.54 58.27 -26.23
C ILE A 533 -0.88 58.67 -27.54
N ALA A 534 -1.07 59.94 -27.92
CA ALA A 534 -0.50 60.40 -29.18
C ALA A 534 1.05 60.33 -29.16
N ASN A 535 1.63 59.91 -30.29
CA ASN A 535 3.06 60.04 -30.61
C ASN A 535 4.02 59.22 -29.72
N ASN A 536 3.62 58.05 -29.20
CA ASN A 536 4.51 57.17 -28.43
C ASN A 536 4.70 55.75 -29.03
N ASP A 537 4.17 55.50 -30.23
CA ASP A 537 4.29 54.24 -30.98
C ASP A 537 3.76 52.97 -30.24
N ILE A 538 2.95 53.15 -29.20
CA ILE A 538 2.28 52.07 -28.47
C ILE A 538 0.79 52.10 -28.83
N ASP A 539 0.21 50.92 -29.04
CA ASP A 539 -1.23 50.72 -29.24
C ASP A 539 -1.82 50.42 -27.86
N GLU A 540 -2.14 51.45 -27.08
CA GLU A 540 -2.62 51.26 -25.71
C GLU A 540 -3.94 50.51 -25.67
N ASN A 541 -4.81 50.72 -26.66
CA ASN A 541 -6.16 50.16 -26.63
C ASN A 541 -6.30 48.80 -27.33
N CYS A 542 -5.18 48.23 -27.79
CA CYS A 542 -5.09 46.94 -28.46
C CYS A 542 -6.01 46.81 -29.69
N ASP A 543 -6.35 47.91 -30.37
CA ASP A 543 -7.21 47.91 -31.57
C ASP A 543 -6.43 47.83 -32.89
N GLY A 544 -5.10 47.93 -32.81
CA GLY A 544 -4.16 47.83 -33.91
C GLY A 544 -3.80 49.16 -34.57
N GLU A 545 -4.20 50.31 -34.03
CA GLU A 545 -3.98 51.64 -34.62
C GLU A 545 -3.38 52.64 -33.61
N VAL A 546 -2.13 53.07 -33.84
CA VAL A 546 -1.48 54.11 -33.02
C VAL A 546 -1.93 55.53 -33.39
N LEU A 547 -2.13 56.40 -32.39
CA LEU A 547 -2.50 57.79 -32.62
C LEU A 547 -1.29 58.68 -32.96
N VAL A 548 -1.22 59.20 -34.20
CA VAL A 548 -0.23 60.23 -34.61
C VAL A 548 -0.90 61.57 -34.91
N ILE A 549 -0.32 62.66 -34.39
CA ILE A 549 -0.80 64.04 -34.59
C ILE A 549 0.31 64.94 -35.13
N ASP A 550 -0.07 66.12 -35.62
CA ASP A 550 0.81 67.25 -35.98
C ASP A 550 0.57 68.31 -34.89
N GLU A 551 1.40 68.29 -33.83
CA GLU A 551 1.15 69.05 -32.61
C GLU A 551 1.48 70.55 -32.75
N ASP A 552 2.52 70.90 -33.51
CA ASP A 552 2.96 72.29 -33.71
C ASP A 552 2.38 73.00 -34.95
N MET A 553 1.68 72.25 -35.81
CA MET A 553 0.97 72.71 -37.02
C MET A 553 1.87 73.23 -38.14
N ASP A 554 3.11 72.73 -38.26
CA ASP A 554 4.00 73.08 -39.35
C ASP A 554 3.74 72.29 -40.65
N GLY A 555 2.94 71.21 -40.54
CA GLY A 555 2.47 70.38 -41.63
C GLY A 555 3.17 69.02 -41.76
N PHE A 556 4.10 68.70 -40.85
CA PHE A 556 4.60 67.36 -40.61
C PHE A 556 3.99 66.81 -39.31
N ASN A 557 3.80 65.50 -39.25
CA ASN A 557 3.33 64.79 -38.07
C ASN A 557 4.49 63.97 -37.49
N SER A 558 4.33 63.50 -36.26
CA SER A 558 5.40 62.87 -35.48
C SER A 558 6.08 61.63 -36.10
N ASP A 559 5.53 61.02 -37.15
CA ASP A 559 6.15 59.90 -37.86
C ASP A 559 7.24 60.34 -38.86
N VAL A 560 7.33 61.65 -39.14
CA VAL A 560 8.37 62.26 -39.97
C VAL A 560 9.05 63.46 -39.31
N ASP A 561 8.43 64.08 -38.30
CA ASP A 561 9.01 65.18 -37.53
C ASP A 561 9.78 64.67 -36.30
N CYS A 562 11.06 65.04 -36.20
CA CYS A 562 11.92 64.64 -35.09
C CYS A 562 11.69 65.46 -33.80
N ASP A 563 10.97 66.58 -33.86
CA ASP A 563 10.38 67.26 -32.69
C ASP A 563 9.06 67.93 -33.09
N ASP A 564 8.00 67.12 -33.16
CA ASP A 564 6.61 67.49 -33.52
C ASP A 564 5.97 68.56 -32.60
N THR A 565 6.67 68.97 -31.54
CA THR A 565 6.25 70.06 -30.63
C THR A 565 6.86 71.41 -31.00
N ASN A 566 7.76 71.45 -31.98
CA ASN A 566 8.57 72.60 -32.30
C ASN A 566 8.73 72.80 -33.82
N ALA A 567 7.86 73.65 -34.38
CA ALA A 567 7.76 73.97 -35.81
C ALA A 567 9.01 74.56 -36.49
N ALA A 568 10.13 74.68 -35.76
CA ALA A 568 11.44 75.04 -36.28
C ALA A 568 12.38 73.84 -36.47
N ILE A 569 12.02 72.66 -35.97
CA ILE A 569 12.67 71.38 -36.16
C ILE A 569 11.68 70.58 -37.00
N ASN A 570 12.07 70.24 -38.22
CA ASN A 570 11.27 69.46 -39.16
C ASN A 570 12.13 69.12 -40.37
N PRO A 571 11.72 68.15 -41.21
CA PRO A 571 12.49 67.73 -42.39
C PRO A 571 12.92 68.84 -43.38
N ASP A 572 12.33 70.03 -43.30
CA ASP A 572 12.61 71.18 -44.16
C ASP A 572 13.44 72.29 -43.47
N ALA A 573 13.85 72.13 -42.20
CA ALA A 573 14.58 73.15 -41.46
C ALA A 573 16.07 73.27 -41.87
N ASP A 574 16.73 74.37 -41.48
CA ASP A 574 18.17 74.60 -41.70
C ASP A 574 18.93 74.35 -40.38
N GLU A 575 20.01 73.56 -40.43
CA GLU A 575 20.88 73.23 -39.28
C GLU A 575 21.46 74.46 -38.54
N ILE A 576 21.39 74.40 -37.21
CA ILE A 576 22.02 75.30 -36.26
C ILE A 576 23.29 74.61 -35.71
N VAL A 577 24.36 75.38 -35.52
CA VAL A 577 25.67 74.83 -35.13
C VAL A 577 25.82 74.89 -33.60
N ASN A 578 26.23 73.76 -33.00
CA ASN A 578 26.53 73.51 -31.57
C ASN A 578 25.34 73.66 -30.62
N ASN A 579 24.22 73.07 -30.96
CA ASN A 579 23.08 72.97 -30.06
C ASN A 579 22.53 71.56 -29.97
N ASP A 580 23.28 70.58 -30.50
CA ASP A 580 23.05 69.14 -30.38
C ASP A 580 21.65 68.69 -30.79
N ILE A 581 21.03 69.46 -31.68
CA ILE A 581 19.70 69.24 -32.24
C ILE A 581 19.87 69.14 -33.74
N ASP A 582 19.35 68.07 -34.32
CA ASP A 582 19.22 67.87 -35.76
C ASP A 582 17.94 68.58 -36.21
N GLU A 583 18.05 69.85 -36.58
CA GLU A 583 16.87 70.64 -36.93
C GLU A 583 16.15 70.06 -38.16
N ASN A 584 16.89 69.51 -39.12
CA ASN A 584 16.33 69.10 -40.39
C ASN A 584 15.94 67.60 -40.44
N CYS A 585 16.05 66.90 -39.31
CA CYS A 585 15.72 65.49 -39.15
C CYS A 585 16.41 64.55 -40.17
N ASP A 586 17.60 64.92 -40.67
CA ASP A 586 18.37 64.11 -41.63
C ASP A 586 19.42 63.19 -40.98
N GLY A 587 19.59 63.31 -39.67
CA GLY A 587 20.44 62.51 -38.81
C GLY A 587 21.84 63.09 -38.57
N GLU A 588 22.13 64.34 -38.96
CA GLU A 588 23.48 64.92 -38.89
C GLU A 588 23.53 66.28 -38.15
N VAL A 589 24.06 66.29 -36.93
CA VAL A 589 24.25 67.50 -36.09
C VAL A 589 25.62 68.17 -36.32
N SER A 590 25.68 69.51 -36.33
CA SER A 590 26.95 70.26 -36.45
C SER A 590 27.57 70.67 -35.09
N ILE A 591 28.65 70.00 -34.62
CA ILE A 591 29.29 70.17 -33.28
C ILE A 591 30.75 70.75 -33.27
N ILE A 592 31.20 71.35 -32.14
CA ILE A 592 32.56 71.95 -31.92
C ILE A 592 33.11 71.60 -30.53
N ASP A 593 34.39 71.18 -30.50
CA ASP A 593 35.27 70.99 -29.33
C ASP A 593 35.68 72.35 -28.66
N GLU A 594 35.22 72.61 -27.43
CA GLU A 594 35.39 73.91 -26.74
C GLU A 594 36.72 74.06 -25.99
N ASP A 595 37.24 73.00 -25.36
CA ASP A 595 38.49 73.06 -24.58
C ASP A 595 39.76 72.61 -25.32
N MET A 596 39.58 72.13 -26.55
CA MET A 596 40.60 71.76 -27.54
C MET A 596 41.45 70.54 -27.16
N ASP A 597 40.90 69.61 -26.40
CA ASP A 597 41.58 68.36 -26.07
C ASP A 597 41.46 67.28 -27.16
N GLY A 598 40.57 67.51 -28.13
CA GLY A 598 40.36 66.68 -29.31
C GLY A 598 39.09 65.83 -29.27
N PHE A 599 38.32 65.89 -28.19
CA PHE A 599 36.96 65.37 -28.07
C PHE A 599 35.97 66.56 -28.09
N ASN A 600 34.76 66.35 -28.58
CA ASN A 600 33.73 67.39 -28.61
C ASN A 600 32.69 67.15 -27.51
N SER A 601 31.75 68.08 -27.36
CA SER A 601 30.69 68.05 -26.35
C SER A 601 29.89 66.74 -26.26
N ASP A 602 29.83 65.94 -27.32
CA ASP A 602 29.09 64.68 -27.33
C ASP A 602 29.92 63.50 -26.82
N GLU A 603 31.24 63.62 -26.88
CA GLU A 603 32.19 62.59 -26.43
C GLU A 603 32.80 62.93 -25.06
N ASP A 604 32.86 64.21 -24.68
CA ASP A 604 33.45 64.69 -23.44
C ASP A 604 32.40 64.95 -22.34
N CYS A 605 32.45 64.16 -21.25
CA CYS A 605 31.55 64.32 -20.12
C CYS A 605 31.78 65.61 -19.30
N ASP A 606 32.87 66.35 -19.55
CA ASP A 606 33.07 67.74 -19.13
C ASP A 606 33.90 68.52 -20.17
N ASP A 607 33.26 68.89 -21.30
CA ASP A 607 33.80 69.67 -22.44
C ASP A 607 34.35 71.08 -22.09
N THR A 608 34.42 71.40 -20.79
CA THR A 608 35.09 72.60 -20.27
C THR A 608 36.43 72.29 -19.57
N ASN A 609 36.81 71.02 -19.48
CA ASN A 609 37.89 70.51 -18.65
C ASN A 609 38.63 69.32 -19.27
N ALA A 610 39.66 69.65 -20.07
CA ALA A 610 40.57 68.76 -20.80
C ALA A 610 41.33 67.67 -20.01
N ALA A 611 41.02 67.47 -18.72
CA ALA A 611 41.51 66.35 -17.91
C ALA A 611 40.45 65.26 -17.67
N ILE A 612 39.19 65.55 -18.00
CA ILE A 612 38.07 64.62 -18.06
C ILE A 612 37.78 64.49 -19.55
N ASN A 613 37.86 63.29 -20.10
CA ASN A 613 37.58 62.98 -21.50
C ASN A 613 37.79 61.49 -21.75
N PRO A 614 37.27 60.92 -22.84
CA PRO A 614 37.45 59.50 -23.18
C PRO A 614 38.89 58.97 -23.23
N GLY A 615 39.89 59.86 -23.32
CA GLY A 615 41.31 59.51 -23.29
C GLY A 615 41.97 59.55 -21.90
N ALA A 616 41.26 59.97 -20.86
CA ALA A 616 41.79 60.08 -19.51
C ALA A 616 42.00 58.71 -18.84
N VAL A 617 42.73 58.69 -17.72
CA VAL A 617 42.99 57.46 -16.94
C VAL A 617 42.29 57.60 -15.59
N GLU A 618 41.42 56.64 -15.30
CA GLU A 618 40.69 56.47 -14.05
C GLU A 618 41.57 56.58 -12.78
N ILE A 619 41.05 57.32 -11.79
CA ILE A 619 41.64 57.45 -10.46
C ILE A 619 40.84 56.59 -9.45
N PRO A 620 41.39 55.49 -8.90
CA PRO A 620 40.63 54.59 -8.03
C PRO A 620 40.06 55.26 -6.76
N ASN A 621 38.81 54.93 -6.43
CA ASN A 621 38.09 55.36 -5.21
C ASN A 621 37.87 56.88 -5.05
N ASN A 622 37.70 57.66 -6.12
CA ASN A 622 37.40 59.10 -6.02
C ASN A 622 35.99 59.51 -6.48
N GLU A 623 35.14 58.55 -6.91
CA GLU A 623 33.76 58.76 -7.35
C GLU A 623 33.60 59.67 -8.60
N VAL A 624 34.69 59.93 -9.33
CA VAL A 624 34.68 60.70 -10.60
C VAL A 624 35.10 59.75 -11.71
N ASP A 625 34.27 59.63 -12.73
CA ASP A 625 34.56 58.92 -13.98
C ASP A 625 35.36 59.86 -14.88
N GLU A 626 36.68 59.69 -14.91
CA GLU A 626 37.56 60.59 -15.65
C GLU A 626 37.56 60.31 -17.14
N ASN A 627 37.37 59.04 -17.53
CA ASN A 627 37.40 58.61 -18.93
C ASN A 627 36.01 58.46 -19.56
N CYS A 628 34.97 58.92 -18.89
CA CYS A 628 33.60 59.00 -19.38
C CYS A 628 33.05 57.65 -19.88
N ASP A 629 33.55 56.52 -19.36
CA ASP A 629 33.13 55.17 -19.79
C ASP A 629 32.10 54.53 -18.85
N GLY A 630 31.74 55.22 -17.76
CA GLY A 630 30.78 54.78 -16.76
C GLY A 630 31.34 53.81 -15.73
N VAL A 631 32.64 53.49 -15.76
CA VAL A 631 33.26 52.45 -14.91
C VAL A 631 34.17 53.04 -13.84
N LEU A 632 33.72 52.98 -12.59
CA LEU A 632 34.52 53.32 -11.42
C LEU A 632 35.40 52.14 -10.99
N ILE A 633 36.70 52.37 -10.73
CA ILE A 633 37.62 51.31 -10.28
C ILE A 633 37.49 51.04 -8.75
N ALA A 634 36.97 49.86 -8.39
CA ALA A 634 37.00 49.25 -7.05
C ALA A 634 38.26 48.37 -6.83
N VAL A 635 38.66 48.13 -5.57
CA VAL A 635 39.95 47.50 -5.21
C VAL A 635 39.74 46.16 -4.49
N ASP A 636 40.31 45.10 -5.06
CA ASP A 636 40.56 43.77 -4.48
C ASP A 636 41.65 43.88 -3.38
N ASN A 637 41.28 43.61 -2.12
CA ASN A 637 42.14 43.86 -0.96
C ASN A 637 43.11 42.71 -0.61
N ASP A 638 42.74 41.47 -0.86
CA ASP A 638 43.56 40.29 -0.59
C ASP A 638 44.26 39.70 -1.82
N MET A 639 43.98 40.30 -2.98
CA MET A 639 44.62 40.09 -4.28
C MET A 639 44.31 38.73 -4.92
N ASP A 640 43.11 38.20 -4.69
CA ASP A 640 42.68 36.92 -5.26
C ASP A 640 41.97 37.03 -6.62
N GLY A 641 41.68 38.25 -7.06
CA GLY A 641 41.03 38.55 -8.32
C GLY A 641 39.55 38.93 -8.19
N PHE A 642 38.99 38.90 -6.99
CA PHE A 642 37.64 39.31 -6.68
C PHE A 642 37.64 40.59 -5.85
N ASN A 643 36.70 41.48 -6.12
CA ASN A 643 36.55 42.74 -5.42
C ASN A 643 35.43 42.64 -4.38
N SER A 644 35.44 43.57 -3.42
CA SER A 644 34.54 43.58 -2.25
C SER A 644 33.03 43.50 -2.50
N ASP A 645 32.59 43.67 -3.74
CA ASP A 645 31.20 43.58 -4.21
C ASP A 645 30.75 42.15 -4.55
N VAL A 646 31.69 41.22 -4.79
CA VAL A 646 31.41 39.81 -5.10
C VAL A 646 32.07 38.82 -4.14
N ASP A 647 33.10 39.26 -3.42
CA ASP A 647 33.80 38.45 -2.43
C ASP A 647 33.10 38.48 -1.06
N CYS A 648 32.59 37.33 -0.60
CA CYS A 648 31.93 37.21 0.72
C CYS A 648 32.90 37.40 1.90
N ASN A 649 34.21 37.40 1.66
CA ASN A 649 35.25 37.81 2.59
C ASN A 649 36.50 38.37 1.89
N ASP A 650 36.43 39.62 1.41
CA ASP A 650 37.50 40.46 0.77
C ASP A 650 38.76 40.72 1.64
N ALA A 651 38.98 39.93 2.68
CA ALA A 651 40.19 39.89 3.48
C ALA A 651 40.84 38.50 3.53
N ASP A 652 40.25 37.50 2.88
CA ASP A 652 40.70 36.12 2.82
C ASP A 652 40.60 35.56 1.39
N ALA A 653 41.73 35.65 0.67
CA ALA A 653 41.94 35.16 -0.69
C ALA A 653 41.64 33.65 -0.95
N THR A 654 41.17 32.91 0.06
CA THR A 654 40.74 31.51 -0.04
C THR A 654 39.22 31.35 -0.05
N ILE A 655 38.47 32.42 0.21
CA ILE A 655 37.02 32.49 0.20
C ILE A 655 36.66 33.50 -0.88
N ASN A 656 36.15 33.01 -2.01
CA ASN A 656 35.77 33.85 -3.14
C ASN A 656 34.93 33.02 -4.12
N PRO A 657 34.22 33.65 -5.07
CA PRO A 657 33.35 32.93 -6.01
C PRO A 657 33.99 31.80 -6.82
N ASP A 658 35.31 31.79 -7.01
CA ASP A 658 36.04 30.72 -7.72
C ASP A 658 36.66 29.68 -6.78
N ALA A 659 36.52 29.84 -5.46
CA ALA A 659 37.03 28.89 -4.51
C ALA A 659 36.31 27.54 -4.67
N THR A 660 37.02 26.47 -4.35
CA THR A 660 36.44 25.12 -4.38
C THR A 660 35.98 24.78 -2.98
N GLU A 661 34.70 24.45 -2.85
CA GLU A 661 34.12 23.93 -1.61
C GLU A 661 34.99 22.84 -0.98
N ILE A 662 35.27 23.00 0.30
CA ILE A 662 35.97 22.01 1.11
C ILE A 662 34.92 21.21 1.87
N ALA A 663 34.78 19.94 1.51
CA ALA A 663 33.77 19.10 2.13
C ALA A 663 33.90 19.02 3.66
N ASN A 664 32.75 19.04 4.35
CA ASN A 664 32.59 18.78 5.78
C ASN A 664 33.32 19.78 6.72
N ASN A 665 33.42 21.07 6.37
CA ASN A 665 34.12 22.09 7.18
C ASN A 665 33.27 23.28 7.69
N ASP A 666 31.96 23.29 7.41
CA ASP A 666 30.99 24.34 7.79
C ASP A 666 31.30 25.76 7.23
N VAL A 667 32.11 25.89 6.19
CA VAL A 667 32.43 27.16 5.52
C VAL A 667 31.99 27.08 4.06
N ASP A 668 31.28 28.10 3.61
CA ASP A 668 30.94 28.31 2.19
C ASP A 668 32.12 29.07 1.56
N GLU A 669 33.01 28.33 0.88
CA GLU A 669 34.21 28.91 0.29
C GLU A 669 33.88 29.67 -1.00
N ASN A 670 32.92 29.18 -1.79
CA ASN A 670 32.63 29.72 -3.11
C ASN A 670 31.52 30.80 -3.12
N CYS A 671 31.05 31.19 -1.94
CA CYS A 671 30.06 32.24 -1.72
C CYS A 671 28.71 31.99 -2.46
N ASP A 672 28.35 30.72 -2.75
CA ASP A 672 27.12 30.37 -3.45
C ASP A 672 25.95 30.01 -2.51
N GLY A 673 26.23 29.89 -1.21
CA GLY A 673 25.26 29.55 -0.17
C GLY A 673 25.04 28.06 0.07
N ILE A 674 25.83 27.17 -0.53
CA ILE A 674 25.69 25.70 -0.47
C ILE A 674 26.96 25.08 0.13
N LEU A 675 26.81 24.35 1.25
CA LEU A 675 27.90 23.57 1.85
C LEU A 675 28.05 22.20 1.19
N LEU A 676 29.28 21.82 0.84
CA LEU A 676 29.57 20.47 0.32
C LEU A 676 29.64 19.43 1.45
N VAL A 677 28.69 18.48 1.46
CA VAL A 677 28.74 17.25 2.27
C VAL A 677 29.01 16.05 1.37
N ILE A 678 29.89 15.14 1.80
CA ILE A 678 30.25 13.93 1.04
C ILE A 678 30.05 12.68 1.89
N ASP A 679 29.84 11.57 1.18
CA ASP A 679 29.90 10.19 1.66
C ASP A 679 31.36 9.71 1.46
N GLU A 680 32.17 9.71 2.52
CA GLU A 680 33.62 9.44 2.41
C GLU A 680 33.96 7.95 2.23
N ASP A 681 33.10 7.03 2.69
CA ASP A 681 33.33 5.59 2.61
C ASP A 681 32.49 4.84 1.55
N MET A 682 31.58 5.56 0.89
CA MET A 682 30.75 5.16 -0.25
C MET A 682 29.68 4.11 0.07
N ASP A 683 29.05 4.20 1.23
CA ASP A 683 27.96 3.31 1.63
C ASP A 683 26.55 3.83 1.29
N GLY A 684 26.46 5.08 0.81
CA GLY A 684 25.22 5.73 0.41
C GLY A 684 24.69 6.74 1.42
N PHE A 685 25.35 6.91 2.57
CA PHE A 685 25.00 7.91 3.58
C PHE A 685 26.04 9.03 3.62
N ASN A 686 25.57 10.28 3.77
CA ASN A 686 26.44 11.45 3.87
C ASN A 686 26.78 11.75 5.34
N SER A 687 27.92 12.42 5.55
CA SER A 687 28.49 12.72 6.88
C SER A 687 27.57 13.40 7.91
N ASP A 688 26.43 13.96 7.52
CA ASP A 688 25.42 14.57 8.39
C ASP A 688 24.42 13.58 9.00
N VAL A 689 24.29 12.38 8.42
CA VAL A 689 23.47 11.28 8.96
C VAL A 689 24.30 10.06 9.36
N ASP A 690 25.53 9.93 8.84
CA ASP A 690 26.47 8.86 9.19
C ASP A 690 27.26 9.20 10.48
N CYS A 691 27.16 8.32 11.48
CA CYS A 691 27.85 8.48 12.76
C CYS A 691 29.34 8.09 12.73
N ASP A 692 29.84 7.41 11.69
CA ASP A 692 31.25 7.21 11.37
C ASP A 692 31.45 7.10 9.84
N ASP A 693 31.35 8.25 9.15
CA ASP A 693 31.54 8.47 7.69
C ASP A 693 32.90 8.00 7.11
N THR A 694 33.75 7.36 7.93
CA THR A 694 34.99 6.72 7.49
C THR A 694 34.91 5.19 7.45
N ASN A 695 33.74 4.63 7.78
CA ASN A 695 33.51 3.21 7.94
C ASN A 695 32.10 2.78 7.46
N ALA A 696 32.05 2.36 6.20
CA ALA A 696 30.87 1.89 5.45
C ALA A 696 30.02 0.76 6.07
N ALA A 697 30.39 0.30 7.27
CA ALA A 697 29.67 -0.69 8.06
C ALA A 697 28.99 -0.08 9.30
N ILE A 698 29.12 1.23 9.52
CA ILE A 698 28.46 2.02 10.56
C ILE A 698 27.70 3.09 9.81
N ASN A 699 26.39 2.93 9.69
CA ASN A 699 25.52 3.85 8.98
C ASN A 699 24.07 3.57 9.35
N PRO A 700 23.13 4.48 9.07
CA PRO A 700 21.72 4.32 9.44
C PRO A 700 21.02 3.02 9.01
N ASP A 701 21.54 2.30 7.99
CA ASP A 701 20.98 1.03 7.51
C ASP A 701 21.75 -0.22 8.01
N ALA A 702 22.83 -0.03 8.77
CA ALA A 702 23.62 -1.15 9.29
C ALA A 702 22.81 -1.95 10.34
N GLU A 703 23.12 -3.24 10.51
CA GLU A 703 22.54 -4.04 11.59
C GLU A 703 23.46 -4.01 12.81
N ASP A 704 22.87 -3.64 13.93
CA ASP A 704 23.57 -3.43 15.19
C ASP A 704 24.22 -4.72 15.74
N ILE A 705 25.52 -4.67 16.06
CA ILE A 705 26.30 -5.83 16.50
C ILE A 705 26.30 -5.90 18.03
N PRO A 706 25.58 -6.85 18.64
CA PRO A 706 25.20 -6.62 20.01
C PRO A 706 26.33 -6.73 21.05
N ASN A 707 26.40 -5.78 21.97
CA ASN A 707 27.35 -5.63 23.07
C ASN A 707 28.80 -5.34 22.63
N ASN A 708 29.02 -4.81 21.44
CA ASN A 708 30.38 -4.45 21.01
C ASN A 708 30.77 -3.02 21.43
N GLY A 709 29.81 -2.21 21.92
CA GLY A 709 29.98 -0.83 22.36
C GLY A 709 30.05 0.19 21.21
N ILE A 710 29.60 -0.20 20.02
CA ILE A 710 29.46 0.60 18.81
C ILE A 710 27.97 0.58 18.47
N ASP A 711 27.45 1.74 18.09
CA ASP A 711 26.11 1.93 17.55
C ASP A 711 26.31 1.90 16.03
N GLU A 712 26.04 0.75 15.41
CA GLU A 712 26.27 0.58 13.97
C GLU A 712 25.18 1.25 13.15
N ASP A 713 23.93 1.26 13.64
CA ASP A 713 22.77 1.79 12.92
C ASP A 713 22.48 3.27 13.18
N CYS A 714 23.37 3.94 13.92
CA CYS A 714 23.33 5.35 14.25
C CYS A 714 22.01 5.81 14.92
N ASP A 715 21.29 4.90 15.59
CA ASP A 715 20.03 5.20 16.28
C ASP A 715 20.22 5.82 17.67
N GLY A 716 21.45 5.81 18.17
CA GLY A 716 21.88 6.34 19.45
C GLY A 716 22.08 5.30 20.57
N GLU A 717 21.88 4.01 20.32
CA GLU A 717 22.05 2.91 21.28
C GLU A 717 22.87 1.73 20.69
N ASP A 718 23.45 0.86 21.55
CA ASP A 718 24.11 -0.42 21.13
C ASP A 718 23.22 -1.58 21.56
N LEU A 719 22.80 -2.41 20.62
CA LEU A 719 21.95 -3.57 20.83
C LEU A 719 22.60 -4.54 21.83
N ILE A 720 21.81 -5.14 22.73
CA ILE A 720 22.34 -6.07 23.75
C ILE A 720 21.89 -7.51 23.50
N SER A 721 22.81 -8.41 23.15
CA SER A 721 22.52 -9.84 22.95
C SER A 721 22.78 -10.69 24.19
N SER A 722 21.79 -11.48 24.58
CA SER A 722 21.97 -12.66 25.45
C SER A 722 22.17 -13.92 24.59
N THR A 723 23.41 -14.26 24.24
CA THR A 723 23.66 -15.38 23.32
C THR A 723 23.32 -16.76 23.94
N ASN A 724 22.48 -17.54 23.24
CA ASN A 724 22.28 -18.97 23.45
C ASN A 724 23.46 -19.78 22.86
N ASP A 725 24.21 -20.47 23.72
CA ASP A 725 25.35 -21.31 23.35
C ASP A 725 24.89 -22.55 22.53
N LEU A 726 25.25 -22.61 21.24
CA LEU A 726 24.99 -23.75 20.32
C LEU A 726 25.57 -25.08 20.81
N PHE A 727 26.54 -25.07 21.74
CA PHE A 727 26.99 -26.28 22.43
C PHE A 727 26.00 -26.67 23.53
N ALA A 728 25.35 -25.70 24.19
CA ALA A 728 24.39 -25.92 25.26
C ALA A 728 23.04 -26.47 24.78
N SER A 729 22.59 -26.08 23.57
CA SER A 729 21.34 -26.55 22.97
C SER A 729 21.35 -28.06 22.66
N LYS A 730 22.54 -28.66 22.50
CA LYS A 730 22.75 -30.10 22.29
C LYS A 730 22.63 -30.97 23.55
N PHE A 731 22.37 -30.37 24.71
CA PHE A 731 22.28 -31.08 25.99
C PHE A 731 21.05 -30.69 26.80
N GLU A 732 20.11 -31.62 26.86
CA GLU A 732 18.94 -31.54 27.71
C GLU A 732 19.21 -32.31 29.01
N ILE A 733 19.05 -31.65 30.17
CA ILE A 733 19.34 -32.20 31.49
C ILE A 733 18.07 -32.19 32.33
N LEU A 734 17.53 -33.38 32.61
CA LEU A 734 16.24 -33.54 33.28
C LEU A 734 16.21 -34.81 34.15
N PRO A 735 15.27 -34.93 35.10
CA PRO A 735 14.51 -33.82 35.66
C PRO A 735 15.43 -32.93 36.50
N ASN A 736 15.13 -31.63 36.56
CA ASN A 736 15.71 -30.71 37.52
C ASN A 736 14.56 -29.94 38.17
N PRO A 737 14.20 -30.19 39.46
CA PRO A 737 14.95 -30.96 40.45
C PRO A 737 14.96 -32.49 40.24
N VAL A 738 16.02 -33.17 40.72
CA VAL A 738 16.25 -34.61 40.58
C VAL A 738 16.17 -35.37 41.91
N VAL A 739 15.58 -36.56 41.91
CA VAL A 739 15.58 -37.48 43.07
C VAL A 739 16.74 -38.48 42.95
N ASP A 740 16.68 -39.51 42.10
CA ASP A 740 17.73 -40.54 42.08
C ASP A 740 18.56 -40.57 40.78
N LYS A 741 17.95 -40.22 39.65
CA LYS A 741 18.58 -40.37 38.32
C LYS A 741 18.46 -39.10 37.52
N LEU A 742 19.60 -38.55 37.14
CA LEU A 742 19.70 -37.42 36.22
C LEU A 742 19.86 -37.97 34.80
N LEU A 743 18.96 -37.58 33.90
CA LEU A 743 19.03 -37.87 32.48
C LEU A 743 19.76 -36.75 31.76
N VAL A 744 20.66 -37.14 30.87
CA VAL A 744 21.36 -36.25 29.94
C VAL A 744 21.06 -36.78 28.54
N ASN A 745 20.15 -36.11 27.83
CA ASN A 745 19.90 -36.36 26.42
C ASN A 745 20.86 -35.50 25.60
N THR A 746 21.45 -36.07 24.56
CA THR A 746 22.30 -35.33 23.64
C THR A 746 22.21 -35.90 22.24
N ASP A 747 22.18 -35.04 21.24
CA ASP A 747 22.29 -35.36 19.81
C ASP A 747 23.75 -35.27 19.31
N SER A 748 24.72 -35.05 20.21
CA SER A 748 26.14 -34.94 19.87
C SER A 748 26.67 -36.22 19.21
N ASP A 749 27.21 -36.10 18.00
CA ASP A 749 27.88 -37.17 17.23
C ASP A 749 29.13 -37.76 17.91
N THR A 750 29.63 -37.11 18.96
CA THR A 750 30.82 -37.53 19.72
C THR A 750 30.49 -37.76 21.20
N LYS A 751 31.28 -38.61 21.87
CA LYS A 751 31.16 -38.81 23.32
C LYS A 751 31.53 -37.52 24.06
N SER A 752 30.76 -37.16 25.08
CA SER A 752 31.00 -35.99 25.94
C SER A 752 31.28 -36.44 27.37
N MET A 753 32.14 -35.71 28.08
CA MET A 753 32.45 -35.98 29.48
C MET A 753 31.57 -35.12 30.38
N VAL A 754 30.78 -35.77 31.24
CA VAL A 754 30.00 -35.13 32.29
C VAL A 754 30.75 -35.23 33.61
N THR A 755 30.91 -34.11 34.31
CA THR A 755 31.49 -34.04 35.65
C THR A 755 30.58 -33.25 36.58
N ILE A 756 30.20 -33.84 37.71
CA ILE A 756 29.35 -33.18 38.71
C ILE A 756 30.20 -32.71 39.88
N TYR A 757 30.00 -31.47 40.30
CA TYR A 757 30.61 -30.81 41.45
C TYR A 757 29.55 -30.39 42.45
N ARG A 758 29.92 -30.37 43.73
CA ARG A 758 29.19 -29.61 44.73
C ARG A 758 29.53 -28.12 44.59
N ILE A 759 28.66 -27.23 45.06
CA ILE A 759 28.84 -25.77 44.91
C ILE A 759 30.15 -25.21 45.52
N ASP A 760 30.77 -25.93 46.47
CA ASP A 760 32.10 -25.61 47.02
C ASP A 760 33.28 -26.10 46.16
N GLY A 761 32.99 -26.54 44.93
CA GLY A 761 33.98 -26.97 43.93
C GLY A 761 34.46 -28.43 44.10
N VAL A 762 33.94 -29.19 45.07
CA VAL A 762 34.34 -30.59 45.24
C VAL A 762 33.72 -31.48 44.15
N LYS A 763 34.56 -32.13 43.35
CA LYS A 763 34.14 -33.10 42.32
C LYS A 763 33.51 -34.35 42.96
N MET A 764 32.28 -34.65 42.57
CA MET A 764 31.47 -35.76 43.06
C MET A 764 31.52 -36.98 42.14
N LEU A 765 31.38 -36.77 40.84
CA LEU A 765 31.30 -37.83 39.82
C LEU A 765 31.87 -37.34 38.49
N SER A 766 32.40 -38.27 37.68
CA SER A 766 32.73 -38.00 36.28
C SER A 766 32.48 -39.24 35.44
N THR A 767 31.76 -39.09 34.33
CA THR A 767 31.36 -40.18 33.42
C THR A 767 31.27 -39.67 31.99
N ASN A 768 31.31 -40.58 31.01
CA ASN A 768 31.02 -40.24 29.62
C ASN A 768 29.53 -40.43 29.31
N VAL A 769 29.02 -39.61 28.40
CA VAL A 769 27.70 -39.72 27.77
C VAL A 769 27.86 -39.75 26.25
N TYR A 770 26.94 -40.40 25.56
CA TYR A 770 26.96 -40.62 24.11
C TYR A 770 25.67 -40.09 23.47
N ASN A 771 25.62 -39.99 22.13
CA ASN A 771 24.39 -39.65 21.42
C ASN A 771 23.20 -40.51 21.92
N GLY A 772 22.08 -39.85 22.20
CA GLY A 772 20.86 -40.40 22.79
C GLY A 772 20.73 -40.13 24.29
N ARG A 773 19.91 -40.96 24.95
CA ARG A 773 19.54 -40.80 26.36
C ARG A 773 20.53 -41.51 27.30
N ASN A 774 21.17 -40.75 28.19
CA ASN A 774 22.12 -41.26 29.19
C ASN A 774 21.57 -41.07 30.59
N SER A 775 21.76 -42.05 31.49
CA SER A 775 21.31 -41.97 32.88
C SER A 775 22.50 -41.96 33.84
N ILE A 776 22.50 -40.98 34.74
CA ILE A 776 23.51 -40.80 35.79
C ILE A 776 22.83 -41.00 37.15
N ASP A 777 23.34 -41.94 37.96
CA ASP A 777 22.85 -42.18 39.32
C ASP A 777 23.40 -41.12 40.28
N VAL A 778 22.52 -40.29 40.79
CA VAL A 778 22.78 -39.24 41.78
C VAL A 778 22.07 -39.51 43.11
N GLY A 779 21.41 -40.66 43.27
CA GLY A 779 20.77 -41.08 44.52
C GLY A 779 21.70 -41.07 45.75
N PRO A 780 23.01 -41.40 45.62
CA PRO A 780 23.96 -41.28 46.73
C PRO A 780 24.29 -39.84 47.16
N PHE A 781 23.89 -38.82 46.39
CA PHE A 781 24.17 -37.42 46.70
C PHE A 781 23.18 -36.90 47.76
N LYS A 782 23.64 -35.97 48.61
CA LYS A 782 22.77 -35.33 49.60
C LYS A 782 21.89 -34.27 48.92
N THR A 783 20.75 -33.95 49.52
CA THR A 783 19.91 -32.81 49.10
C THR A 783 20.75 -31.52 49.02
N GLY A 784 20.64 -30.79 47.91
CA GLY A 784 21.40 -29.56 47.68
C GLY A 784 21.61 -29.22 46.19
N ILE A 785 22.28 -28.09 45.93
CA ILE A 785 22.58 -27.61 44.58
C ILE A 785 23.94 -28.15 44.12
N TYR A 786 23.98 -28.67 42.89
CA TYR A 786 25.16 -29.24 42.25
C TYR A 786 25.41 -28.56 40.90
N LEU A 787 26.68 -28.46 40.52
CA LEU A 787 27.12 -27.99 39.20
C LEU A 787 27.45 -29.21 38.34
N LEU A 788 26.83 -29.30 37.17
CA LEU A 788 27.12 -30.31 36.16
C LEU A 788 27.85 -29.63 35.02
N ARG A 789 29.11 -30.03 34.81
CA ARG A 789 29.94 -29.58 33.68
C ARG A 789 30.00 -30.66 32.62
N ILE A 790 29.61 -30.35 31.39
CA ILE A 790 29.75 -31.19 30.20
C ILE A 790 30.88 -30.62 29.35
N SER A 791 31.79 -31.46 28.85
CA SER A 791 32.83 -31.02 27.93
C SER A 791 33.09 -32.04 26.83
N ASN A 792 33.34 -31.58 25.61
CA ASN A 792 33.68 -32.43 24.47
C ASN A 792 35.21 -32.51 24.25
N GLU A 793 35.65 -33.29 23.25
CA GLU A 793 37.09 -33.42 22.91
C GLU A 793 37.66 -32.20 22.17
N LYS A 794 36.82 -31.28 21.67
CA LYS A 794 37.22 -30.05 20.97
C LYS A 794 37.53 -28.89 21.93
N GLY A 795 37.15 -29.00 23.20
CA GLY A 795 37.42 -28.00 24.23
C GLY A 795 36.18 -27.23 24.69
N ASP A 796 35.03 -27.41 24.03
CA ASP A 796 33.77 -26.77 24.40
C ASP A 796 33.27 -27.35 25.72
N ALA A 797 32.74 -26.48 26.59
CA ALA A 797 32.23 -26.90 27.88
C ALA A 797 31.04 -26.07 28.35
N LEU A 798 29.98 -26.77 28.75
CA LEU A 798 28.75 -26.22 29.32
C LEU A 798 28.74 -26.51 30.81
N THR A 799 28.28 -25.56 31.62
CA THR A 799 27.99 -25.80 33.04
C THR A 799 26.52 -25.48 33.32
N LYS A 800 25.74 -26.46 33.79
CA LYS A 800 24.38 -26.25 34.30
C LYS A 800 24.30 -26.55 35.79
N THR A 801 23.40 -25.88 36.50
CA THR A 801 23.06 -26.23 37.89
C THR A 801 21.88 -27.19 37.91
N PHE A 802 21.90 -28.16 38.82
CA PHE A 802 20.71 -28.93 39.15
C PHE A 802 20.51 -29.07 40.66
N VAL A 803 19.26 -29.22 41.08
CA VAL A 803 18.85 -29.36 42.47
C VAL A 803 18.57 -30.83 42.76
N LYS A 804 19.31 -31.42 43.71
CA LYS A 804 19.02 -32.75 44.27
C LYS A 804 18.04 -32.58 45.44
N LEU A 805 16.88 -33.25 45.36
CA LEU A 805 15.89 -33.30 46.44
C LEU A 805 16.25 -34.32 47.52
#